data_AF-A0AAV9ZQV6-F1
#
_entry.id   AF-A0AAV9ZQV6-F1
#
_cell.length_a   1.000
_cell.length_b   1.000
_cell.length_c   1.000
_cell.angle_alpha   90.00
_cell.angle_beta   90.00
_cell.angle_gamma   90.00
#
_symmetry.space_group_name_H-M   'P 1'
#
loop_
_entity.id
_entity.type
_entity.pdbx_description
1 polymer ?
#
loop_
_entity_poly.entity_id
_entity_poly.type
_entity_poly.pdbx_seq_one_letter_code
_entity_poly.pdbx_strand_id
1 'polypeptide(L)'
;MAEIWLRDIYLPPFVEDQDILTLDPLATTFKNWETQLTVLSRSEENRRRRELLDSLKTDSWLIRINNWLSLVLGGHVPDDARLDAQIELFVDVMWSRFLYKDSSQCRSEVVRLLGPARKALGVRPYNSTLGPEFTLVGDLDAYDIPALTPSEYPNLRALIFGDESDLSDLSEDESDNENDVRMPLAATGSKATVHSNVDSGAGDGRRNVCMNMAHGLDNRDQEMPAVVDSGSSACRDVGSHSFFEEHGRRVRAFFFPTTENGSQRRSCKMLVDALVELRNVEEGVFTRAAFRTTFQRSSLYKLLLRVCDPFHPLENSHPDVQQSFRLYNWKSAYGEILDRWSPLHPSVPLPPLIEQGSFSFDADHFLRFFGSHVEIHPWVAYPFSCTFLVSEDSFKSNAEHWLLPWLKYAGYSTTGWDLKKVYRSICKHPVMKEGNDTRQVRRLLKVIDARFATVLLETRRYKSTLKSVNTEIFEKCNGWSPSSPPAAADRHDGVNADPTVADPSASTLPSWYSETGCRACSDRSESEKCVRFVPVKDHSDSMAKYVDYALTVYGESERLQPKDKERKHKLGPQKYVDPREIGMQEITPRPKDHPVWSTCNRDIVRLVYTDPDTNKAYLVGGFRYNSFSQSTLELLHYNSHLIKTTALRRRAAMQRWDYGEMSGEGSRMPAWGRKGDGYMPYNIHRGDTVDDIKAFFRSALDNDLLIIAAKSIYQGIESDFKSLTNDASLYRLGKYGLTSYYCENYIAPVHQDLDIEAENRRYLHPCMQLAKEGCSTDDFNFAYVHWGVYFRTESNAVWIFDGTELHGTVMPSQSTMQAAQASKQLRRGGKRITPSANTNGASARRGTTSRGNNDSRANRIHDQHG
;
A
#
# COMPACT_ATOMS: atom_id res chain seq x y z
N MET A 1 -27.17 -1.08 -11.26
CA MET A 1 -26.14 -1.97 -10.67
C MET A 1 -25.45 -2.83 -11.71
N ALA A 2 -26.17 -3.64 -12.52
CA ALA A 2 -25.56 -4.40 -13.62
C ALA A 2 -24.78 -3.51 -14.62
N GLU A 3 -25.29 -2.32 -14.96
CA GLU A 3 -24.67 -1.35 -15.89
C GLU A 3 -23.33 -0.77 -15.39
N ILE A 4 -23.14 -0.65 -14.07
CA ILE A 4 -21.91 -0.13 -13.44
C ILE A 4 -20.84 -1.22 -13.42
N TRP A 5 -21.21 -2.46 -13.05
CA TRP A 5 -20.29 -3.59 -12.97
C TRP A 5 -19.86 -4.13 -14.34
N LEU A 6 -20.75 -4.07 -15.34
CA LEU A 6 -20.43 -4.51 -16.69
C LEU A 6 -19.31 -3.66 -17.32
N ARG A 7 -19.19 -2.37 -16.95
CA ARG A 7 -18.11 -1.49 -17.42
C ARG A 7 -16.72 -1.92 -16.93
N ASP A 8 -16.64 -2.55 -15.76
CA ASP A 8 -15.37 -2.93 -15.10
C ASP A 8 -14.82 -4.29 -15.56
N ILE A 9 -15.63 -5.11 -16.25
CA ILE A 9 -15.20 -6.41 -16.79
C ILE A 9 -14.40 -6.28 -18.08
N TYR A 10 -14.55 -5.17 -18.83
CA TYR A 10 -13.99 -5.06 -20.19
C TYR A 10 -12.72 -4.23 -20.33
N LEU A 11 -12.37 -3.42 -19.34
CA LEU A 11 -11.17 -2.59 -19.39
C LEU A 11 -10.74 -2.27 -17.96
N PRO A 12 -9.72 -2.91 -17.38
CA PRO A 12 -8.80 -2.13 -16.58
C PRO A 12 -8.09 -1.21 -17.58
N PRO A 13 -8.33 0.12 -17.59
CA PRO A 13 -7.46 0.98 -18.35
C PRO A 13 -6.09 0.88 -17.66
N PHE A 14 -5.17 0.20 -18.34
CA PHE A 14 -3.72 0.09 -18.05
C PHE A 14 -3.32 -0.97 -17.02
N VAL A 15 -3.21 -2.23 -17.49
CA VAL A 15 -2.24 -3.21 -16.98
C VAL A 15 -1.04 -3.16 -17.93
N GLU A 16 0.12 -2.74 -17.45
CA GLU A 16 1.36 -2.61 -18.23
C GLU A 16 2.10 -3.95 -18.46
N ASP A 17 1.59 -5.06 -17.93
CA ASP A 17 2.14 -6.40 -18.21
C ASP A 17 1.57 -6.96 -19.52
N GLN A 18 2.41 -6.97 -20.58
CA GLN A 18 2.11 -7.68 -21.83
C GLN A 18 1.83 -9.18 -21.61
N ASP A 19 2.35 -9.77 -20.52
CA ASP A 19 2.17 -11.19 -20.18
C ASP A 19 0.78 -11.53 -19.60
N ILE A 20 0.02 -10.55 -19.10
CA ILE A 20 -1.36 -10.78 -18.64
C ILE A 20 -2.36 -10.61 -19.78
N LEU A 21 -2.09 -9.69 -20.72
CA LEU A 21 -2.92 -9.50 -21.92
C LEU A 21 -2.87 -10.71 -22.86
N THR A 22 -1.80 -11.49 -22.86
CA THR A 22 -1.70 -12.77 -23.59
C THR A 22 -2.48 -13.91 -22.91
N LEU A 23 -2.91 -13.74 -21.65
CA LEU A 23 -3.65 -14.72 -20.86
C LEU A 23 -5.15 -14.39 -20.69
N ASP A 24 -5.59 -13.19 -21.10
CA ASP A 24 -7.00 -12.78 -21.08
C ASP A 24 -7.64 -13.04 -22.45
N PRO A 25 -8.35 -14.17 -22.63
CA PRO A 25 -9.02 -14.49 -23.89
C PRO A 25 -10.13 -13.52 -24.26
N LEU A 26 -10.62 -12.63 -23.38
CA LEU A 26 -11.64 -11.64 -23.75
C LEU A 26 -10.99 -10.35 -24.27
N ALA A 27 -10.00 -9.81 -23.56
CA ALA A 27 -9.36 -8.54 -23.94
C ALA A 27 -8.64 -8.61 -25.30
N THR A 28 -7.94 -9.71 -25.59
CA THR A 28 -7.27 -9.91 -26.90
C THR A 28 -8.28 -10.21 -28.01
N THR A 29 -9.27 -11.05 -27.74
CA THR A 29 -10.23 -11.50 -28.75
C THR A 29 -11.13 -10.37 -29.24
N PHE A 30 -11.75 -9.61 -28.32
CA PHE A 30 -12.68 -8.54 -28.72
C PHE A 30 -11.97 -7.34 -29.36
N LYS A 31 -10.76 -6.99 -28.90
CA LYS A 31 -9.95 -5.92 -29.51
C LYS A 31 -9.45 -6.30 -30.90
N ASN A 32 -9.04 -7.56 -31.10
CA ASN A 32 -8.69 -8.09 -32.42
C ASN A 32 -9.91 -8.19 -33.35
N TRP A 33 -11.11 -8.36 -32.80
CA TRP A 33 -12.34 -8.41 -33.59
C TRP A 33 -12.87 -7.02 -33.94
N GLU A 34 -12.69 -6.01 -33.09
CA GLU A 34 -13.14 -4.63 -33.37
C GLU A 34 -12.47 -4.07 -34.62
N THR A 35 -11.21 -4.44 -34.87
CA THR A 35 -10.47 -4.07 -36.10
C THR A 35 -10.89 -4.86 -37.35
N GLN A 36 -11.65 -5.95 -37.20
CA GLN A 36 -12.05 -6.88 -38.27
C GLN A 36 -13.56 -6.88 -38.56
N LEU A 37 -14.36 -6.19 -37.75
CA LEU A 37 -15.82 -6.30 -37.71
C LEU A 37 -16.56 -5.65 -38.87
N THR A 38 -15.94 -4.78 -39.67
CA THR A 38 -16.64 -4.11 -40.79
C THR A 38 -17.01 -5.07 -41.93
N VAL A 39 -16.58 -6.34 -41.91
CA VAL A 39 -16.72 -7.28 -43.04
C VAL A 39 -17.00 -8.74 -42.62
N LEU A 40 -17.40 -9.04 -41.37
CA LEU A 40 -17.62 -10.44 -40.98
C LEU A 40 -18.95 -10.97 -41.54
N SER A 41 -18.90 -12.11 -42.22
CA SER A 41 -20.11 -12.87 -42.58
C SER A 41 -20.70 -13.52 -41.32
N ARG A 42 -22.02 -13.74 -41.32
CA ARG A 42 -22.73 -14.42 -40.22
C ARG A 42 -22.15 -15.79 -39.87
N SER A 43 -21.56 -16.49 -40.85
CA SER A 43 -20.88 -17.78 -40.63
C SER A 43 -19.58 -17.63 -39.85
N GLU A 44 -18.82 -16.56 -40.11
CA GLU A 44 -17.56 -16.27 -39.44
C GLU A 44 -17.78 -15.76 -38.01
N GLU A 45 -18.81 -14.95 -37.81
CA GLU A 45 -19.31 -14.56 -36.48
C GLU A 45 -19.65 -15.80 -35.64
N ASN A 46 -20.44 -16.74 -36.18
CA ASN A 46 -20.80 -17.98 -35.48
C ASN A 46 -19.60 -18.90 -35.23
N ARG A 47 -18.57 -18.85 -36.08
CA ARG A 47 -17.32 -19.61 -35.87
C ARG A 47 -16.56 -19.03 -34.68
N ARG A 48 -16.34 -17.72 -34.67
CA ARG A 48 -15.65 -16.98 -33.61
C ARG A 48 -16.33 -17.07 -32.25
N ARG A 49 -17.65 -16.94 -32.23
CA ARG A 49 -18.47 -17.14 -31.02
C ARG A 49 -18.25 -18.53 -30.41
N ARG A 50 -18.17 -19.58 -31.23
CA ARG A 50 -17.88 -20.96 -30.76
C ARG A 50 -16.46 -21.10 -30.24
N GLU A 51 -15.47 -20.53 -30.91
CA GLU A 51 -14.07 -20.54 -30.42
C GLU A 51 -13.93 -19.88 -29.06
N LEU A 52 -14.60 -18.74 -28.85
CA LEU A 52 -14.60 -18.05 -27.56
C LEU A 52 -15.28 -18.92 -26.48
N LEU A 53 -16.43 -19.50 -26.79
CA LEU A 53 -17.16 -20.40 -25.89
C LEU A 53 -16.28 -21.58 -25.46
N ASP A 54 -15.55 -22.20 -26.39
CA ASP A 54 -14.62 -23.29 -26.08
C ASP A 54 -13.43 -22.83 -25.22
N SER A 55 -12.91 -21.60 -25.42
CA SER A 55 -11.81 -21.06 -24.61
C SER A 55 -12.21 -20.75 -23.16
N LEU A 56 -13.49 -20.41 -22.93
CA LEU A 56 -14.03 -20.05 -21.62
C LEU A 56 -14.43 -21.27 -20.77
N LYS A 57 -14.43 -22.49 -21.34
CA LYS A 57 -14.65 -23.75 -20.62
C LYS A 57 -13.49 -24.15 -19.69
N THR A 58 -12.48 -23.30 -19.54
CA THR A 58 -11.36 -23.54 -18.62
C THR A 58 -11.73 -23.16 -17.18
N ASP A 59 -11.29 -23.98 -16.21
CA ASP A 59 -11.69 -23.89 -14.78
C ASP A 59 -11.54 -22.48 -14.16
N SER A 60 -10.56 -21.69 -14.61
CA SER A 60 -10.34 -20.33 -14.08
C SER A 60 -11.42 -19.31 -14.43
N TRP A 61 -12.17 -19.53 -15.52
CA TRP A 61 -13.25 -18.63 -15.95
C TRP A 61 -14.60 -19.03 -15.38
N LEU A 62 -14.81 -20.30 -15.08
CA LEU A 62 -16.09 -20.81 -14.58
C LEU A 62 -16.54 -20.12 -13.30
N ILE A 63 -15.64 -19.96 -12.33
CA ILE A 63 -15.94 -19.25 -11.07
C ILE A 63 -16.32 -17.78 -11.35
N ARG A 64 -15.64 -17.13 -12.28
CA ARG A 64 -15.92 -15.73 -12.64
C ARG A 64 -17.26 -15.59 -13.36
N ILE A 65 -17.56 -16.50 -14.29
CA ILE A 65 -18.82 -16.54 -15.03
C ILE A 65 -19.98 -16.84 -14.09
N ASN A 66 -19.84 -17.80 -13.19
CA ASN A 66 -20.87 -18.12 -12.19
C ASN A 66 -21.15 -16.93 -11.25
N ASN A 67 -20.10 -16.30 -10.71
CA ASN A 67 -20.25 -15.10 -9.88
C ASN A 67 -20.93 -13.96 -10.64
N TRP A 68 -20.57 -13.74 -11.90
CA TRP A 68 -21.20 -12.73 -12.75
C TRP A 68 -22.67 -13.06 -13.03
N LEU A 69 -23.00 -14.30 -13.37
CA LEU A 69 -24.36 -14.74 -13.66
C LEU A 69 -25.24 -14.63 -12.41
N SER A 70 -24.72 -15.03 -11.26
CA SER A 70 -25.44 -14.96 -10.00
C SER A 70 -25.80 -13.51 -9.65
N LEU A 71 -24.88 -12.58 -9.92
CA LEU A 71 -25.12 -11.15 -9.76
C LEU A 71 -26.15 -10.61 -10.77
N VAL A 72 -25.99 -10.92 -12.05
CA VAL A 72 -26.82 -10.35 -13.14
C VAL A 72 -28.23 -10.92 -13.14
N LEU A 73 -28.40 -12.20 -12.77
CA LEU A 73 -29.69 -12.87 -12.69
C LEU A 73 -30.37 -12.66 -11.32
N GLY A 74 -29.69 -12.01 -10.37
CA GLY A 74 -30.22 -11.65 -9.07
C GLY A 74 -30.51 -12.86 -8.17
N GLY A 75 -29.62 -13.86 -8.17
CA GLY A 75 -29.79 -15.08 -7.39
C GLY A 75 -28.61 -16.04 -7.52
N HIS A 76 -28.56 -17.07 -6.69
CA HIS A 76 -27.56 -18.14 -6.81
C HIS A 76 -27.84 -19.00 -8.04
N VAL A 77 -26.87 -19.11 -8.95
CA VAL A 77 -26.88 -20.09 -10.03
C VAL A 77 -26.38 -21.42 -9.44
N PRO A 78 -27.20 -22.48 -9.39
CA PRO A 78 -26.79 -23.78 -8.86
C PRO A 78 -25.53 -24.32 -9.56
N ASP A 79 -24.63 -24.95 -8.80
CA ASP A 79 -23.39 -25.52 -9.34
C ASP A 79 -23.64 -26.67 -10.35
N ASP A 80 -24.82 -27.30 -10.27
CA ASP A 80 -25.29 -28.32 -11.21
C ASP A 80 -25.99 -27.74 -12.46
N ALA A 81 -26.18 -26.41 -12.53
CA ALA A 81 -26.73 -25.78 -13.71
C ALA A 81 -25.79 -25.98 -14.91
N ARG A 82 -26.35 -26.39 -16.06
CA ARG A 82 -25.59 -26.75 -17.28
C ARG A 82 -24.50 -25.72 -17.59
N LEU A 83 -23.25 -26.09 -17.34
CA LEU A 83 -22.08 -25.22 -17.49
C LEU A 83 -22.00 -24.56 -18.87
N ASP A 84 -22.34 -25.33 -19.91
CA ASP A 84 -22.40 -24.81 -21.29
C ASP A 84 -23.41 -23.66 -21.42
N ALA A 85 -24.57 -23.76 -20.77
CA ALA A 85 -25.60 -22.72 -20.82
C ALA A 85 -25.19 -21.45 -20.05
N GLN A 86 -24.39 -21.61 -18.98
CA GLN A 86 -23.82 -20.49 -18.24
C GLN A 86 -22.83 -19.70 -19.11
N ILE A 87 -21.91 -20.41 -19.76
CA ILE A 87 -20.90 -19.82 -20.65
C ILE A 87 -21.56 -19.22 -21.89
N GLU A 88 -22.54 -19.92 -22.49
CA GLU A 88 -23.32 -19.41 -23.64
C GLU A 88 -23.99 -18.09 -23.31
N LEU A 89 -24.71 -18.01 -22.18
CA LEU A 89 -25.38 -16.77 -21.78
C LEU A 89 -24.38 -15.63 -21.57
N PHE A 90 -23.26 -15.91 -20.90
CA PHE A 90 -22.22 -14.93 -20.69
C PHE A 90 -21.67 -14.41 -22.02
N VAL A 91 -21.29 -15.31 -22.94
CA VAL A 91 -20.79 -14.95 -24.26
C VAL A 91 -21.82 -14.14 -25.05
N ASP A 92 -23.09 -14.51 -25.00
CA ASP A 92 -24.15 -13.85 -25.77
C ASP A 92 -24.41 -12.43 -25.29
N VAL A 93 -24.34 -12.21 -23.97
CA VAL A 93 -24.46 -10.88 -23.38
C VAL A 93 -23.26 -10.01 -23.74
N MET A 94 -22.04 -10.55 -23.65
CA MET A 94 -20.84 -9.81 -24.03
C MET A 94 -20.80 -9.53 -25.54
N TRP A 95 -21.25 -10.47 -26.37
CA TRP A 95 -21.35 -10.35 -27.83
C TRP A 95 -22.34 -9.26 -28.24
N SER A 96 -23.54 -9.26 -27.64
CA SER A 96 -24.56 -8.25 -27.88
C SER A 96 -24.04 -6.85 -27.54
N ARG A 97 -23.32 -6.73 -26.42
CA ARG A 97 -22.72 -5.47 -26.02
C ARG A 97 -21.64 -4.99 -26.98
N PHE A 98 -20.80 -5.91 -27.43
CA PHE A 98 -19.76 -5.63 -28.41
C PHE A 98 -20.34 -5.13 -29.74
N LEU A 99 -21.38 -5.78 -30.26
CA LEU A 99 -22.02 -5.38 -31.52
C LEU A 99 -22.77 -4.06 -31.43
N TYR A 100 -23.51 -3.85 -30.33
CA TYR A 100 -24.47 -2.74 -30.22
C TYR A 100 -23.95 -1.55 -29.40
N LYS A 101 -22.70 -1.57 -28.92
CA LYS A 101 -21.99 -0.47 -28.23
C LYS A 101 -22.86 0.32 -27.24
N ASP A 102 -23.34 -0.34 -26.20
CA ASP A 102 -24.17 0.24 -25.11
C ASP A 102 -25.43 1.04 -25.56
N SER A 103 -25.91 0.81 -26.78
CA SER A 103 -27.13 1.44 -27.29
C SER A 103 -28.41 0.91 -26.62
N SER A 104 -29.55 1.56 -26.89
CA SER A 104 -30.88 1.03 -26.49
C SER A 104 -31.15 -0.37 -27.07
N GLN A 105 -30.58 -0.69 -28.23
CA GLN A 105 -30.66 -2.01 -28.85
C GLN A 105 -29.88 -3.05 -28.05
N CYS A 106 -28.68 -2.71 -27.56
CA CYS A 106 -27.91 -3.56 -26.63
C CYS A 106 -28.76 -3.92 -25.40
N ARG A 107 -29.37 -2.91 -24.76
CA ARG A 107 -30.18 -3.10 -23.56
C ARG A 107 -31.38 -4.02 -23.80
N SER A 108 -32.08 -3.82 -24.92
CA SER A 108 -33.22 -4.66 -25.30
C SER A 108 -32.80 -6.12 -25.51
N GLU A 109 -31.66 -6.34 -26.16
CA GLU A 109 -31.14 -7.68 -26.44
C GLU A 109 -30.63 -8.38 -25.18
N VAL A 110 -29.92 -7.67 -24.31
CA VAL A 110 -29.45 -8.23 -23.02
C VAL A 110 -30.64 -8.63 -22.15
N VAL A 111 -31.69 -7.79 -22.05
CA VAL A 111 -32.91 -8.14 -21.31
C VAL A 111 -33.60 -9.37 -21.93
N ARG A 112 -33.65 -9.45 -23.26
CA ARG A 112 -34.20 -10.60 -23.99
C ARG A 112 -33.45 -11.89 -23.71
N LEU A 113 -32.13 -11.83 -23.54
CA LEU A 113 -31.27 -12.98 -23.21
C LEU A 113 -31.40 -13.42 -21.75
N LEU A 114 -31.39 -12.47 -20.81
CA LEU A 114 -31.38 -12.77 -19.37
C LEU A 114 -32.70 -13.36 -18.85
N GLY A 115 -33.84 -12.93 -19.40
CA GLY A 115 -35.17 -13.37 -18.94
C GLY A 115 -35.38 -14.90 -19.00
N PRO A 116 -35.26 -15.53 -20.18
CA PRO A 116 -35.38 -16.98 -20.31
C PRO A 116 -34.27 -17.74 -19.58
N ALA A 117 -33.05 -17.19 -19.57
CA ALA A 117 -31.90 -17.84 -18.98
C ALA A 117 -31.99 -17.95 -17.45
N ARG A 118 -32.62 -16.98 -16.78
CA ARG A 118 -32.91 -17.07 -15.34
C ARG A 118 -33.70 -18.34 -14.99
N LYS A 119 -34.69 -18.70 -15.82
CA LYS A 119 -35.49 -19.92 -15.65
C LYS A 119 -34.71 -21.17 -16.05
N ALA A 120 -33.98 -21.12 -17.17
CA ALA A 120 -33.24 -22.26 -17.71
C ALA A 120 -32.06 -22.69 -16.83
N LEU A 121 -31.41 -21.74 -16.16
CA LEU A 121 -30.29 -21.99 -15.24
C LEU A 121 -30.76 -22.31 -13.81
N GLY A 122 -32.07 -22.39 -13.56
CA GLY A 122 -32.59 -22.70 -12.22
C GLY A 122 -32.17 -21.69 -11.15
N VAL A 123 -31.99 -20.42 -11.52
CA VAL A 123 -31.48 -19.38 -10.61
C VAL A 123 -32.42 -19.26 -9.42
N ARG A 124 -31.90 -19.57 -8.24
CA ARG A 124 -32.63 -19.38 -6.99
C ARG A 124 -32.44 -17.93 -6.59
N PRO A 125 -33.48 -17.10 -6.52
CA PRO A 125 -33.32 -15.73 -6.03
C PRO A 125 -32.59 -15.78 -4.68
N TYR A 126 -31.68 -14.83 -4.44
CA TYR A 126 -31.07 -14.71 -3.11
C TYR A 126 -32.21 -14.60 -2.10
N ASN A 127 -32.31 -15.59 -1.19
CA ASN A 127 -33.40 -15.62 -0.22
C ASN A 127 -33.41 -14.28 0.53
N SER A 128 -34.51 -13.55 0.36
CA SER A 128 -34.84 -12.39 1.16
C SER A 128 -35.34 -12.88 2.52
N THR A 129 -34.43 -13.24 3.42
CA THR A 129 -34.71 -13.28 4.86
C THR A 129 -34.71 -11.87 5.45
N LEU A 130 -35.62 -11.05 4.93
CA LEU A 130 -36.42 -10.08 5.68
C LEU A 130 -37.87 -10.56 5.42
N GLY A 131 -38.46 -11.31 6.36
CA GLY A 131 -39.68 -12.12 6.16
C GLY A 131 -41.00 -11.33 6.05
N PRO A 132 -42.19 -11.89 6.37
CA PRO A 132 -42.61 -13.32 6.39
C PRO A 132 -43.91 -13.56 5.55
N GLU A 133 -44.08 -14.78 5.01
CA GLU A 133 -45.35 -15.56 4.98
C GLU A 133 -45.20 -16.78 4.05
N PHE A 134 -45.89 -17.87 4.40
CA PHE A 134 -45.96 -19.22 3.78
C PHE A 134 -45.02 -20.31 4.32
N THR A 135 -45.56 -21.02 5.30
CA THR A 135 -45.26 -22.37 5.77
C THR A 135 -45.78 -23.44 4.79
N LEU A 136 -44.96 -24.43 4.42
CA LEU A 136 -45.38 -25.84 4.26
C LEU A 136 -44.17 -26.79 4.15
N VAL A 137 -43.94 -27.45 5.28
CA VAL A 137 -43.26 -28.73 5.62
C VAL A 137 -42.85 -29.66 4.47
N GLY A 138 -41.65 -30.25 4.60
CA GLY A 138 -41.28 -31.54 4.01
C GLY A 138 -39.78 -31.86 4.12
N ASP A 139 -39.44 -32.81 4.99
CA ASP A 139 -38.12 -33.41 5.22
C ASP A 139 -37.38 -33.85 3.94
N LEU A 140 -36.05 -33.89 4.00
CA LEU A 140 -35.22 -34.99 3.47
C LEU A 140 -33.76 -34.85 3.92
N ASP A 141 -33.42 -35.65 4.93
CA ASP A 141 -32.07 -36.20 5.15
C ASP A 141 -31.66 -37.08 3.95
N ALA A 142 -30.36 -36.99 3.60
CA ALA A 142 -29.48 -38.02 2.99
C ALA A 142 -28.61 -37.44 1.86
N TYR A 143 -27.30 -37.32 2.09
CA TYR A 143 -26.28 -38.28 1.60
C TYR A 143 -24.84 -37.85 1.95
N ASP A 144 -24.04 -38.88 2.22
CA ASP A 144 -22.66 -38.91 2.73
C ASP A 144 -21.56 -38.27 1.86
N ILE A 145 -20.67 -37.52 2.52
CA ILE A 145 -19.26 -37.27 2.14
C ILE A 145 -18.42 -37.30 3.45
N PRO A 146 -17.19 -37.86 3.49
CA PRO A 146 -16.48 -38.21 4.73
C PRO A 146 -16.16 -37.00 5.62
N ALA A 147 -16.30 -37.21 6.93
CA ALA A 147 -16.11 -36.24 8.00
C ALA A 147 -14.78 -35.47 7.94
N LEU A 148 -14.89 -34.14 7.83
CA LEU A 148 -14.11 -33.21 8.66
C LEU A 148 -15.11 -32.57 9.64
N THR A 149 -14.85 -32.71 10.93
CA THR A 149 -15.78 -32.42 12.03
C THR A 149 -16.17 -30.93 12.12
N PRO A 150 -17.47 -30.57 12.22
CA PRO A 150 -17.96 -29.20 12.42
C PRO A 150 -17.72 -28.56 13.82
N SER A 151 -16.73 -29.02 14.59
CA SER A 151 -16.47 -28.50 15.95
C SER A 151 -15.45 -27.35 16.01
N GLU A 152 -14.96 -26.87 14.88
CA GLU A 152 -13.99 -25.77 14.82
C GLU A 152 -14.62 -24.57 14.11
N TYR A 153 -14.61 -23.41 14.77
CA TYR A 153 -14.94 -22.07 14.24
C TYR A 153 -16.41 -21.60 14.15
N PRO A 154 -17.17 -21.59 15.26
CA PRO A 154 -18.40 -20.78 15.35
C PRO A 154 -18.14 -19.25 15.44
N ASN A 155 -16.91 -18.80 15.69
CA ASN A 155 -16.63 -17.42 16.13
C ASN A 155 -16.28 -16.41 15.03
N LEU A 156 -16.00 -16.84 13.78
CA LEU A 156 -15.59 -15.93 12.70
C LEU A 156 -16.77 -15.07 12.18
N ARG A 157 -17.98 -15.64 12.17
CA ARG A 157 -19.18 -14.97 11.66
C ARG A 157 -19.62 -13.81 12.57
N ALA A 158 -19.55 -13.98 13.89
CA ALA A 158 -19.88 -12.95 14.86
C ALA A 158 -18.94 -11.74 14.78
N LEU A 159 -17.65 -11.97 14.51
CA LEU A 159 -16.64 -10.92 14.34
C LEU A 159 -16.84 -10.12 13.03
N ILE A 160 -17.38 -10.75 11.99
CA ILE A 160 -17.56 -10.14 10.66
C ILE A 160 -18.93 -9.45 10.52
N PHE A 161 -19.99 -9.98 11.15
CA PHE A 161 -21.37 -9.57 10.85
C PHE A 161 -22.20 -9.04 12.04
N GLY A 162 -21.69 -9.10 13.28
CA GLY A 162 -22.45 -8.63 14.46
C GLY A 162 -23.58 -9.58 14.89
N ASP A 163 -23.98 -9.49 16.15
CA ASP A 163 -24.95 -10.37 16.82
C ASP A 163 -26.38 -9.81 16.65
N GLU A 164 -27.31 -10.61 16.12
CA GLU A 164 -28.70 -10.21 15.87
C GLU A 164 -29.62 -10.84 16.93
N SER A 165 -29.78 -10.15 18.06
CA SER A 165 -30.85 -10.43 19.03
C SER A 165 -31.38 -9.13 19.61
N ASP A 166 -32.29 -8.50 18.87
CA ASP A 166 -33.42 -7.71 19.38
C ASP A 166 -34.06 -6.96 18.20
N LEU A 167 -35.37 -6.66 18.34
CA LEU A 167 -36.24 -5.81 17.50
C LEU A 167 -37.34 -6.55 16.72
N SER A 168 -38.40 -6.92 17.46
CA SER A 168 -39.78 -6.85 16.97
C SER A 168 -40.45 -5.66 17.65
N ASP A 169 -40.73 -4.57 16.92
CA ASP A 169 -41.95 -3.76 17.08
C ASP A 169 -41.93 -2.48 16.21
N LEU A 170 -43.15 -2.15 15.75
CA LEU A 170 -43.63 -0.89 15.15
C LEU A 170 -43.64 -0.80 13.61
N SER A 171 -44.85 -1.01 13.11
CA SER A 171 -45.41 -0.67 11.81
C SER A 171 -45.80 0.82 11.69
N GLU A 172 -45.91 1.25 10.43
CA GLU A 172 -46.77 2.31 9.87
C GLU A 172 -46.55 3.78 10.29
N ASP A 173 -46.14 4.62 9.32
CA ASP A 173 -47.07 5.59 8.70
C ASP A 173 -46.43 6.38 7.53
N GLU A 174 -47.31 6.81 6.63
CA GLU A 174 -47.13 7.35 5.27
C GLU A 174 -46.91 8.88 5.17
N SER A 175 -46.68 9.30 3.92
CA SER A 175 -47.04 10.56 3.25
C SER A 175 -45.96 11.64 2.98
N ASP A 176 -45.55 11.66 1.71
CA ASP A 176 -45.63 12.76 0.74
C ASP A 176 -45.24 14.20 1.14
N ASN A 177 -44.25 14.76 0.42
CA ASN A 177 -44.51 15.91 -0.45
C ASN A 177 -43.33 16.21 -1.39
N GLU A 178 -43.62 16.20 -2.69
CA GLU A 178 -42.80 16.77 -3.76
C GLU A 178 -42.94 18.30 -3.75
N ASN A 179 -41.87 19.03 -4.06
CA ASN A 179 -41.99 20.29 -4.79
C ASN A 179 -40.69 20.63 -5.52
N ASP A 180 -40.87 20.77 -6.82
CA ASP A 180 -39.90 20.98 -7.89
C ASP A 180 -39.85 22.48 -8.21
N VAL A 181 -38.65 23.09 -8.26
CA VAL A 181 -38.48 24.46 -8.80
C VAL A 181 -37.21 24.53 -9.65
N ARG A 182 -37.42 24.50 -10.97
CA ARG A 182 -36.48 24.93 -12.02
C ARG A 182 -36.48 26.44 -12.17
N MET A 183 -35.33 27.02 -12.59
CA MET A 183 -35.15 28.18 -13.52
C MET A 183 -33.62 28.53 -13.58
N PRO A 184 -33.10 29.36 -14.52
CA PRO A 184 -32.72 28.95 -15.88
C PRO A 184 -31.27 29.33 -16.28
N LEU A 185 -30.85 28.80 -17.44
CA LEU A 185 -29.63 29.12 -18.18
C LEU A 185 -29.68 30.53 -18.81
N ALA A 186 -28.54 31.23 -18.80
CA ALA A 186 -28.24 32.32 -19.74
C ALA A 186 -26.78 32.25 -20.20
N ALA A 187 -26.60 32.27 -21.51
CA ALA A 187 -25.33 32.29 -22.22
C ALA A 187 -25.09 33.68 -22.82
N THR A 188 -23.84 34.16 -22.83
CA THR A 188 -23.35 35.14 -23.80
C THR A 188 -21.85 34.96 -24.00
N GLY A 189 -21.42 34.75 -25.24
CA GLY A 189 -20.00 34.71 -25.63
C GLY A 189 -19.45 36.07 -26.03
N SER A 190 -18.14 36.13 -26.26
CA SER A 190 -17.56 36.97 -27.31
C SER A 190 -16.14 36.52 -27.65
N LYS A 191 -15.83 36.50 -28.95
CA LYS A 191 -14.53 36.22 -29.57
C LYS A 191 -13.76 37.53 -29.76
N ALA A 192 -12.44 37.49 -29.65
CA ALA A 192 -11.56 38.42 -30.35
C ALA A 192 -10.25 37.74 -30.72
N THR A 193 -9.88 37.86 -32.00
CA THR A 193 -8.68 37.33 -32.66
C THR A 193 -7.74 38.50 -32.93
N VAL A 194 -6.44 38.38 -32.66
CA VAL A 194 -5.41 39.29 -33.22
C VAL A 194 -4.16 38.49 -33.61
N HIS A 195 -3.74 38.69 -34.86
CA HIS A 195 -2.48 38.24 -35.46
C HIS A 195 -1.33 39.21 -35.16
N SER A 196 -0.11 38.71 -35.03
CA SER A 196 1.07 39.32 -35.69
C SER A 196 2.28 38.38 -35.69
N ASN A 197 2.89 38.25 -36.87
CA ASN A 197 4.17 37.61 -37.19
C ASN A 197 5.38 38.40 -36.65
N VAL A 198 6.57 37.77 -36.66
CA VAL A 198 7.76 38.16 -37.46
C VAL A 198 9.06 37.60 -36.84
N ASP A 199 9.79 36.84 -37.68
CA ASP A 199 11.26 36.66 -37.89
C ASP A 199 12.28 36.87 -36.75
N SER A 200 13.16 35.92 -36.44
CA SER A 200 14.30 35.29 -37.17
C SER A 200 15.65 35.98 -36.93
N GLY A 201 16.69 35.17 -36.68
CA GLY A 201 18.05 35.67 -36.39
C GLY A 201 19.02 34.57 -35.96
N ALA A 202 19.73 34.03 -36.93
CA ALA A 202 20.85 33.09 -36.77
C ALA A 202 22.14 33.81 -36.32
N GLY A 203 23.03 33.09 -35.63
CA GLY A 203 24.34 33.61 -35.23
C GLY A 203 25.30 32.52 -34.81
N ASP A 204 26.17 32.17 -35.74
CA ASP A 204 27.25 31.19 -35.73
C ASP A 204 28.45 31.58 -34.83
N GLY A 205 29.28 30.59 -34.46
CA GLY A 205 30.72 30.86 -34.36
C GLY A 205 31.50 30.47 -33.09
N ARG A 206 32.22 29.36 -33.23
CA ARG A 206 33.66 29.16 -32.93
C ARG A 206 34.14 28.58 -31.59
N ARG A 207 34.90 27.51 -31.81
CA ARG A 207 35.83 26.71 -30.99
C ARG A 207 36.85 27.54 -30.20
N ASN A 208 37.25 27.00 -29.05
CA ASN A 208 38.65 27.03 -28.61
C ASN A 208 39.03 25.79 -27.80
N VAL A 209 40.29 25.41 -27.96
CA VAL A 209 41.03 24.22 -27.49
C VAL A 209 41.95 24.64 -26.34
N CYS A 210 42.16 23.76 -25.33
CA CYS A 210 43.41 23.55 -24.53
C CYS A 210 43.08 22.57 -23.37
N MET A 211 43.65 21.35 -23.30
CA MET A 211 44.96 20.92 -22.74
C MET A 211 45.07 20.91 -21.19
N ASN A 212 44.88 19.70 -20.64
CA ASN A 212 45.80 18.85 -19.83
C ASN A 212 46.31 19.18 -18.40
N MET A 213 46.28 18.09 -17.59
CA MET A 213 47.11 17.66 -16.43
C MET A 213 46.80 18.24 -15.03
N ALA A 214 46.86 17.52 -13.89
CA ALA A 214 46.99 16.10 -13.53
C ALA A 214 46.80 15.91 -11.98
N HIS A 215 46.47 14.68 -11.56
CA HIS A 215 46.73 13.94 -10.29
C HIS A 215 46.20 14.39 -8.90
N GLY A 216 45.53 13.45 -8.21
CA GLY A 216 45.48 13.40 -6.73
C GLY A 216 44.41 12.51 -6.06
N LEU A 217 44.65 11.19 -6.05
CA LEU A 217 44.22 10.16 -5.06
C LEU A 217 42.73 9.71 -4.90
N ASP A 218 42.62 8.39 -5.07
CA ASP A 218 41.52 7.42 -5.08
C ASP A 218 40.86 7.19 -3.69
N ASN A 219 39.53 7.09 -3.65
CA ASN A 219 38.84 5.89 -3.13
C ASN A 219 37.37 5.83 -3.60
N ARG A 220 37.25 5.12 -4.73
CA ARG A 220 36.13 4.68 -5.58
C ARG A 220 34.75 4.49 -4.95
N ASP A 221 33.87 5.40 -5.34
CA ASP A 221 32.47 5.12 -5.67
C ASP A 221 32.37 4.22 -6.91
N GLN A 222 31.50 3.22 -6.87
CA GLN A 222 31.15 2.45 -8.07
C GLN A 222 30.13 3.23 -8.90
N GLU A 223 30.62 3.73 -10.02
CA GLU A 223 29.91 4.32 -11.14
C GLU A 223 28.67 3.49 -11.53
N MET A 224 27.52 4.17 -11.59
CA MET A 224 26.37 3.72 -12.37
C MET A 224 26.73 3.70 -13.86
N PRO A 225 26.11 2.82 -14.68
CA PRO A 225 26.32 2.83 -16.12
C PRO A 225 26.06 4.24 -16.66
N ALA A 226 27.04 4.75 -17.41
CA ALA A 226 26.93 6.01 -18.14
C ALA A 226 25.55 6.13 -18.78
N VAL A 227 24.74 7.06 -18.27
CA VAL A 227 23.71 7.69 -19.07
C VAL A 227 24.44 8.15 -20.33
N VAL A 228 23.96 7.70 -21.49
CA VAL A 228 24.49 8.08 -22.79
C VAL A 228 24.77 9.58 -22.76
N ASP A 229 26.06 9.92 -22.83
CA ASP A 229 26.54 11.29 -22.91
C ASP A 229 26.14 11.83 -24.29
N SER A 230 24.88 12.22 -24.41
CA SER A 230 24.45 13.12 -25.46
C SER A 230 25.00 14.48 -25.09
N GLY A 231 26.26 14.73 -25.50
CA GLY A 231 26.94 16.00 -25.34
C GLY A 231 26.04 17.15 -25.78
N SER A 232 25.43 17.79 -24.79
CA SER A 232 24.64 18.99 -24.91
C SER A 232 25.40 20.07 -24.14
N SER A 233 25.79 21.12 -24.84
CA SER A 233 26.46 22.31 -24.28
C SER A 233 25.55 23.14 -23.35
N ALA A 234 24.56 22.52 -22.69
CA ALA A 234 23.48 23.18 -21.95
C ALA A 234 23.79 23.43 -20.45
N CYS A 235 24.95 23.02 -19.93
CA CYS A 235 25.29 23.27 -18.51
C CYS A 235 25.67 24.72 -18.17
N ARG A 236 25.50 25.70 -19.07
CA ARG A 236 26.12 27.04 -18.89
C ARG A 236 25.26 28.14 -18.27
N ASP A 237 23.97 27.94 -18.00
CA ASP A 237 23.13 29.03 -17.50
C ASP A 237 22.13 28.61 -16.41
N VAL A 238 22.52 27.69 -15.51
CA VAL A 238 21.72 27.35 -14.33
C VAL A 238 21.52 28.61 -13.47
N GLY A 239 20.27 28.98 -13.22
CA GLY A 239 19.91 30.21 -12.49
C GLY A 239 19.73 31.47 -13.35
N SER A 240 19.83 31.35 -14.67
CA SER A 240 19.46 32.42 -15.60
C SER A 240 17.93 32.58 -15.73
N HIS A 241 17.50 33.70 -16.30
CA HIS A 241 16.08 33.91 -16.60
C HIS A 241 15.55 32.87 -17.60
N SER A 242 16.32 32.51 -18.64
CA SER A 242 15.91 31.52 -19.65
C SER A 242 15.71 30.13 -19.05
N PHE A 243 16.58 29.71 -18.10
CA PHE A 243 16.43 28.47 -17.36
C PHE A 243 15.06 28.42 -16.64
N PHE A 244 14.70 29.46 -15.90
CA PHE A 244 13.43 29.51 -15.20
C PHE A 244 12.24 29.59 -16.15
N GLU A 245 12.29 30.38 -17.22
CA GLU A 245 11.19 30.49 -18.18
C GLU A 245 10.94 29.18 -18.95
N GLU A 246 11.99 28.41 -19.26
CA GLU A 246 11.83 27.09 -19.86
C GLU A 246 11.12 26.11 -18.92
N HIS A 247 11.55 26.02 -17.66
CA HIS A 247 10.90 25.18 -16.65
C HIS A 247 9.47 25.65 -16.38
N GLY A 248 9.25 26.97 -16.32
CA GLY A 248 7.93 27.58 -16.18
C GLY A 248 6.99 27.20 -17.33
N ARG A 249 7.48 27.16 -18.59
CA ARG A 249 6.70 26.67 -19.74
C ARG A 249 6.29 25.20 -19.58
N ARG A 250 7.20 24.33 -19.11
CA ARG A 250 6.90 22.89 -18.88
C ARG A 250 5.84 22.70 -17.80
N VAL A 251 5.99 23.39 -16.66
CA VAL A 251 5.01 23.37 -15.55
C VAL A 251 3.63 23.89 -16.02
N ARG A 252 3.61 25.02 -16.74
CA ARG A 252 2.38 25.62 -17.27
C ARG A 252 1.67 24.70 -18.26
N ALA A 253 2.41 24.08 -19.18
CA ALA A 253 1.84 23.22 -20.21
C ALA A 253 1.14 21.99 -19.64
N PHE A 254 1.59 21.49 -18.48
CA PHE A 254 0.96 20.35 -17.81
C PHE A 254 -0.25 20.77 -16.95
N PHE A 255 -0.08 21.70 -16.01
CA PHE A 255 -1.11 22.04 -15.03
C PHE A 255 -2.14 23.06 -15.52
N PHE A 256 -1.78 23.89 -16.50
CA PHE A 256 -2.61 24.99 -16.98
C PHE A 256 -2.63 25.02 -18.52
N PRO A 257 -3.04 23.92 -19.18
CA PRO A 257 -3.07 23.85 -20.64
C PRO A 257 -4.03 24.91 -21.20
N THR A 258 -3.58 25.65 -22.22
CA THR A 258 -4.37 26.70 -22.86
C THR A 258 -5.32 26.19 -23.94
N THR A 259 -5.24 24.90 -24.32
CA THR A 259 -6.08 24.27 -25.34
C THR A 259 -6.44 22.82 -24.96
N GLU A 260 -7.60 22.34 -25.41
CA GLU A 260 -8.16 20.99 -25.11
C GLU A 260 -7.43 19.82 -25.81
N ASN A 261 -6.28 20.05 -26.47
CA ASN A 261 -5.65 19.03 -27.30
C ASN A 261 -4.81 18.02 -26.48
N GLY A 262 -5.44 16.92 -26.07
CA GLY A 262 -5.00 15.50 -26.14
C GLY A 262 -3.57 15.03 -25.79
N SER A 263 -2.61 15.85 -25.38
CA SER A 263 -1.20 15.43 -25.19
C SER A 263 -0.67 15.40 -23.74
N GLN A 264 -1.55 15.33 -22.73
CA GLN A 264 -1.14 15.43 -21.31
C GLN A 264 -0.19 14.32 -20.83
N ARG A 265 -0.24 13.11 -21.41
CA ARG A 265 0.68 12.01 -21.04
C ARG A 265 2.16 12.28 -21.36
N ARG A 266 2.46 12.86 -22.52
CA ARG A 266 3.85 13.24 -22.87
C ARG A 266 4.35 14.35 -21.95
N SER A 267 3.43 15.20 -21.48
CA SER A 267 3.72 16.32 -20.58
C SER A 267 4.09 15.89 -19.15
N CYS A 268 3.59 14.75 -18.63
CA CYS A 268 3.93 14.31 -17.27
C CYS A 268 5.40 13.88 -17.16
N LYS A 269 5.93 13.12 -18.12
CA LYS A 269 7.36 12.75 -18.13
C LYS A 269 8.25 13.99 -18.19
N MET A 270 7.92 14.94 -19.08
CA MET A 270 8.64 16.21 -19.18
C MET A 270 8.64 17.00 -17.86
N LEU A 271 7.57 16.91 -17.08
CA LEU A 271 7.46 17.57 -15.79
C LEU A 271 8.34 16.89 -14.72
N VAL A 272 8.42 15.56 -14.74
CA VAL A 272 9.34 14.80 -13.88
C VAL A 272 10.78 15.14 -14.21
N ASP A 273 11.14 15.15 -15.50
CA ASP A 273 12.48 15.52 -15.96
C ASP A 273 12.83 16.95 -15.49
N ALA A 274 11.89 17.89 -15.63
CA ALA A 274 12.03 19.25 -15.11
C ALA A 274 12.21 19.31 -13.58
N LEU A 275 11.46 18.51 -12.81
CA LEU A 275 11.62 18.45 -11.35
C LEU A 275 13.01 17.93 -10.96
N VAL A 276 13.52 16.90 -11.66
CA VAL A 276 14.87 16.37 -11.44
C VAL A 276 15.93 17.42 -11.76
N GLU A 277 15.80 18.13 -12.89
CA GLU A 277 16.67 19.24 -13.26
C GLU A 277 16.69 20.34 -12.18
N LEU A 278 15.53 20.74 -11.66
CA LEU A 278 15.44 21.73 -10.58
C LEU A 278 16.10 21.22 -9.29
N ARG A 279 15.92 19.97 -8.89
CA ARG A 279 16.54 19.45 -7.65
C ARG A 279 18.05 19.34 -7.70
N ASN A 280 18.59 19.11 -8.89
CA ASN A 280 20.04 18.97 -9.09
C ASN A 280 20.78 20.32 -9.11
N VAL A 281 20.09 21.45 -8.93
CA VAL A 281 20.75 22.74 -8.74
C VAL A 281 21.49 22.74 -7.40
N GLU A 282 22.81 22.91 -7.47
CA GLU A 282 23.69 22.93 -6.31
C GLU A 282 23.34 24.06 -5.32
N GLU A 283 23.53 23.79 -4.03
CA GLU A 283 23.27 24.76 -2.96
C GLU A 283 24.06 26.06 -3.11
N GLY A 284 25.31 25.98 -3.54
CA GLY A 284 26.14 27.16 -3.83
C GLY A 284 25.60 28.06 -4.94
N VAL A 285 24.66 27.58 -5.76
CA VAL A 285 24.01 28.36 -6.83
C VAL A 285 22.77 29.08 -6.30
N PHE A 286 21.83 28.35 -5.68
CA PHE A 286 20.54 28.95 -5.26
C PHE A 286 20.62 29.80 -3.97
N THR A 287 21.72 29.71 -3.23
CA THR A 287 21.99 30.60 -2.08
C THR A 287 22.42 32.02 -2.50
N ARG A 288 22.81 32.23 -3.76
CA ARG A 288 23.25 33.55 -4.27
C ARG A 288 22.07 34.52 -4.39
N ALA A 289 22.25 35.76 -3.94
CA ALA A 289 21.22 36.79 -4.02
C ALA A 289 20.71 37.06 -5.46
N ALA A 290 21.61 37.03 -6.45
CA ALA A 290 21.26 37.21 -7.85
C ALA A 290 20.36 36.08 -8.39
N PHE A 291 20.63 34.83 -8.01
CA PHE A 291 19.77 33.68 -8.33
C PHE A 291 18.37 33.90 -7.75
N ARG A 292 18.29 34.18 -6.44
CA ARG A 292 17.01 34.36 -5.74
C ARG A 292 16.18 35.48 -6.34
N THR A 293 16.81 36.62 -6.63
CA THR A 293 16.15 37.76 -7.28
C THR A 293 15.61 37.40 -8.66
N THR A 294 16.40 36.65 -9.46
CA THR A 294 16.00 36.23 -10.80
C THR A 294 14.88 35.20 -10.74
N PHE A 295 14.98 34.23 -9.85
CA PHE A 295 13.95 33.22 -9.59
C PHE A 295 12.64 33.86 -9.17
N GLN A 296 12.63 34.72 -8.16
CA GLN A 296 11.44 35.41 -7.64
C GLN A 296 10.73 36.28 -8.70
N ARG A 297 11.46 36.77 -9.70
CA ARG A 297 10.91 37.54 -10.83
C ARG A 297 10.39 36.67 -11.97
N SER A 298 10.79 35.40 -12.03
CA SER A 298 10.46 34.49 -13.13
C SER A 298 8.99 34.04 -13.11
N SER A 299 8.52 33.52 -14.25
CA SER A 299 7.21 32.88 -14.33
C SER A 299 7.16 31.53 -13.61
N LEU A 300 8.29 30.81 -13.50
CA LEU A 300 8.38 29.56 -12.76
C LEU A 300 8.02 29.77 -11.30
N TYR A 301 8.60 30.76 -10.63
CA TYR A 301 8.30 31.04 -9.22
C TYR A 301 6.80 31.27 -8.99
N LYS A 302 6.15 32.10 -9.82
CA LYS A 302 4.70 32.33 -9.74
C LYS A 302 3.88 31.06 -9.96
N LEU A 303 4.32 30.19 -10.89
CA LEU A 303 3.66 28.92 -11.15
C LEU A 303 3.85 27.92 -10.00
N LEU A 304 5.05 27.83 -9.44
CA LEU A 304 5.32 26.98 -8.28
C LEU A 304 4.49 27.44 -7.09
N LEU A 305 4.38 28.75 -6.83
CA LEU A 305 3.49 29.27 -5.79
C LEU A 305 2.04 28.85 -6.01
N ARG A 306 1.57 28.88 -7.26
CA ARG A 306 0.20 28.45 -7.59
C ARG A 306 0.00 26.94 -7.49
N VAL A 307 0.99 26.13 -7.86
CA VAL A 307 0.94 24.66 -7.75
C VAL A 307 0.99 24.24 -6.28
N CYS A 308 1.82 24.92 -5.48
CA CYS A 308 2.00 24.67 -4.05
C CYS A 308 0.93 25.34 -3.18
N ASP A 309 0.06 26.17 -3.75
CA ASP A 309 -1.02 26.82 -3.01
C ASP A 309 -1.96 25.74 -2.45
N PRO A 310 -2.04 25.58 -1.10
CA PRO A 310 -2.93 24.59 -0.52
C PRO A 310 -4.39 24.90 -0.85
N PHE A 311 -4.74 26.17 -1.08
CA PHE A 311 -6.09 26.61 -1.42
C PHE A 311 -6.42 26.45 -2.90
N HIS A 312 -5.49 26.02 -3.74
CA HIS A 312 -5.80 25.67 -5.12
C HIS A 312 -5.94 24.15 -5.23
N PRO A 313 -7.14 23.60 -5.48
CA PRO A 313 -7.35 22.15 -5.61
C PRO A 313 -6.92 21.67 -7.02
N LEU A 314 -5.70 22.02 -7.40
CA LEU A 314 -5.12 21.72 -8.71
C LEU A 314 -5.10 20.22 -8.97
N GLU A 315 -4.89 19.43 -7.93
CA GLU A 315 -4.98 17.98 -7.93
C GLU A 315 -6.32 17.49 -8.50
N ASN A 316 -7.42 18.22 -8.31
CA ASN A 316 -8.75 17.83 -8.78
C ASN A 316 -9.10 18.38 -10.17
N SER A 317 -8.18 19.10 -10.82
CA SER A 317 -8.47 19.79 -12.10
C SER A 317 -8.67 18.86 -13.30
N HIS A 318 -8.00 17.69 -13.33
CA HIS A 318 -8.08 16.74 -14.43
C HIS A 318 -7.65 15.32 -13.98
N PRO A 319 -8.21 14.22 -14.50
CA PRO A 319 -7.82 12.86 -14.13
C PRO A 319 -6.32 12.55 -14.29
N ASP A 320 -5.68 13.00 -15.38
CA ASP A 320 -4.23 12.84 -15.57
C ASP A 320 -3.42 13.65 -14.54
N VAL A 321 -3.94 14.80 -14.10
CA VAL A 321 -3.34 15.61 -13.05
C VAL A 321 -3.48 14.90 -11.70
N GLN A 322 -4.68 14.41 -11.34
CA GLN A 322 -4.91 13.58 -10.14
C GLN A 322 -3.92 12.42 -10.06
N GLN A 323 -3.82 11.66 -11.15
CA GLN A 323 -2.92 10.52 -11.28
C GLN A 323 -1.45 10.93 -11.08
N SER A 324 -1.03 12.07 -11.64
CA SER A 324 0.32 12.57 -11.45
C SER A 324 0.58 13.08 -10.03
N PHE A 325 -0.41 13.70 -9.37
CA PHE A 325 -0.31 14.11 -7.98
C PHE A 325 -0.14 12.93 -7.05
N ARG A 326 -0.85 11.82 -7.32
CA ARG A 326 -0.62 10.56 -6.63
C ARG A 326 0.83 10.16 -6.77
N LEU A 327 1.32 10.02 -7.99
CA LEU A 327 2.65 9.48 -8.29
C LEU A 327 3.82 10.35 -7.81
N TYR A 328 3.67 11.68 -7.82
CA TYR A 328 4.82 12.60 -7.67
C TYR A 328 4.66 13.65 -6.55
N ASN A 329 3.47 13.76 -5.95
CA ASN A 329 3.17 14.71 -4.87
C ASN A 329 3.67 16.14 -5.15
N TRP A 330 3.25 16.69 -6.29
CA TRP A 330 3.79 17.94 -6.83
C TRP A 330 3.83 19.10 -5.83
N LYS A 331 2.80 19.24 -4.98
CA LYS A 331 2.74 20.27 -3.92
C LYS A 331 3.95 20.20 -2.98
N SER A 332 4.24 19.04 -2.38
CA SER A 332 5.42 18.90 -1.50
C SER A 332 6.72 18.96 -2.28
N ALA A 333 6.78 18.34 -3.46
CA ALA A 333 7.97 18.27 -4.30
C ALA A 333 8.48 19.65 -4.74
N TYR A 334 7.57 20.53 -5.16
CA TYR A 334 7.89 21.90 -5.52
C TYR A 334 7.94 22.83 -4.30
N GLY A 335 7.23 22.51 -3.22
CA GLY A 335 7.32 23.21 -1.93
C GLY A 335 8.74 23.18 -1.39
N GLU A 336 9.41 22.02 -1.40
CA GLU A 336 10.81 21.90 -0.97
C GLU A 336 11.75 22.80 -1.80
N ILE A 337 11.53 22.88 -3.12
CA ILE A 337 12.30 23.76 -4.00
C ILE A 337 12.05 25.23 -3.63
N LEU A 338 10.80 25.62 -3.40
CA LEU A 338 10.45 26.98 -2.96
C LEU A 338 11.10 27.34 -1.63
N ASP A 339 11.04 26.44 -0.65
CA ASP A 339 11.61 26.64 0.69
C ASP A 339 13.15 26.79 0.62
N ARG A 340 13.82 25.95 -0.17
CA ARG A 340 15.28 26.01 -0.34
C ARG A 340 15.74 27.25 -1.11
N TRP A 341 15.03 27.60 -2.18
CA TRP A 341 15.46 28.67 -3.10
C TRP A 341 14.98 30.05 -2.67
N SER A 342 13.91 30.13 -1.90
CA SER A 342 13.29 31.39 -1.46
C SER A 342 12.70 31.30 -0.04
N PRO A 343 13.53 31.03 0.99
CA PRO A 343 13.06 30.84 2.38
C PRO A 343 12.40 32.08 3.01
N LEU A 344 12.59 33.27 2.41
CA LEU A 344 11.99 34.52 2.87
C LEU A 344 10.56 34.75 2.33
N HIS A 345 9.92 33.74 1.74
CA HIS A 345 8.57 33.92 1.22
C HIS A 345 7.61 34.20 2.38
N PRO A 346 6.93 35.37 2.44
CA PRO A 346 5.84 35.56 3.38
C PRO A 346 4.76 34.57 3.00
N SER A 347 4.35 33.66 3.90
CA SER A 347 3.28 32.68 3.67
C SER A 347 2.22 33.26 2.72
N VAL A 348 2.01 32.60 1.56
CA VAL A 348 1.25 33.16 0.43
C VAL A 348 0.01 33.88 0.97
N PRO A 349 -0.09 35.22 0.79
CA PRO A 349 -1.16 35.98 1.42
C PRO A 349 -2.48 35.41 0.94
N LEU A 350 -3.24 34.91 1.91
CA LEU A 350 -4.54 34.33 1.69
C LEU A 350 -5.41 35.36 0.93
N PRO A 351 -6.08 34.99 -0.17
CA PRO A 351 -7.08 35.88 -0.74
C PRO A 351 -8.09 36.26 0.35
N PRO A 352 -8.54 37.54 0.39
CA PRO A 352 -9.54 37.97 1.35
C PRO A 352 -10.75 37.06 1.24
N LEU A 353 -11.11 36.41 2.35
CA LEU A 353 -12.27 35.54 2.43
C LEU A 353 -13.51 36.39 2.13
N ILE A 354 -14.23 36.06 1.07
CA ILE A 354 -15.62 36.48 0.93
C ILE A 354 -16.37 35.61 1.93
N GLU A 355 -16.80 36.18 3.06
CA GLU A 355 -17.55 35.45 4.09
C GLU A 355 -18.94 35.06 3.55
N GLN A 356 -19.05 33.90 2.90
CA GLN A 356 -20.34 33.29 2.64
C GLN A 356 -20.83 32.56 3.90
N GLY A 357 -21.38 33.33 4.84
CA GLY A 357 -22.15 32.85 5.99
C GLY A 357 -21.34 32.10 7.06
N SER A 358 -21.77 32.23 8.32
CA SER A 358 -21.31 31.38 9.41
C SER A 358 -22.09 30.06 9.39
N PHE A 359 -21.60 29.05 8.70
CA PHE A 359 -22.17 27.70 8.78
C PHE A 359 -21.68 27.01 10.06
N SER A 360 -22.59 26.69 10.98
CA SER A 360 -22.30 25.71 12.02
C SER A 360 -22.45 24.31 11.43
N PHE A 361 -21.34 23.63 11.16
CA PHE A 361 -21.36 22.24 10.74
C PHE A 361 -21.62 21.32 11.94
N ASP A 362 -22.87 20.90 12.13
CA ASP A 362 -23.14 19.69 12.90
C ASP A 362 -22.80 18.44 12.08
N ALA A 363 -22.92 17.26 12.69
CA ALA A 363 -22.57 16.00 12.03
C ALA A 363 -23.46 15.70 10.81
N ASP A 364 -24.75 15.99 10.87
CA ASP A 364 -25.69 15.73 9.78
C ASP A 364 -25.38 16.59 8.56
N HIS A 365 -25.15 17.89 8.78
CA HIS A 365 -24.74 18.82 7.73
C HIS A 365 -23.40 18.39 7.13
N PHE A 366 -22.44 17.98 7.97
CA PHE A 366 -21.15 17.48 7.48
C PHE A 366 -21.32 16.28 6.57
N LEU A 367 -22.04 15.26 7.03
CA LEU A 367 -22.20 14.00 6.29
C LEU A 367 -22.98 14.18 4.99
N ARG A 368 -24.02 15.02 4.98
CA ARG A 368 -24.79 15.34 3.77
C ARG A 368 -23.94 16.14 2.78
N PHE A 369 -23.24 17.17 3.26
CA PHE A 369 -22.38 18.00 2.44
C PHE A 369 -21.26 17.18 1.80
N PHE A 370 -20.51 16.41 2.58
CA PHE A 370 -19.45 15.53 2.04
C PHE A 370 -20.02 14.47 1.11
N GLY A 371 -21.17 13.90 1.46
CA GLY A 371 -21.83 12.89 0.66
C GLY A 371 -22.31 13.38 -0.70
N SER A 372 -22.62 14.67 -0.84
CA SER A 372 -23.10 15.29 -2.07
C SER A 372 -22.03 15.98 -2.91
N HIS A 373 -20.87 16.32 -2.33
CA HIS A 373 -19.76 17.03 -3.01
C HIS A 373 -18.58 16.10 -3.24
N VAL A 374 -18.74 15.12 -4.13
CA VAL A 374 -17.73 14.08 -4.38
C VAL A 374 -16.39 14.61 -4.90
N GLU A 375 -16.40 15.79 -5.52
CA GLU A 375 -15.24 16.52 -6.01
C GLU A 375 -14.35 17.07 -4.89
N ILE A 376 -14.86 17.08 -3.65
CA ILE A 376 -14.07 17.42 -2.47
C ILE A 376 -13.07 16.31 -2.16
N HIS A 377 -13.44 15.06 -2.41
CA HIS A 377 -12.67 13.89 -2.00
C HIS A 377 -11.38 13.76 -2.83
N PRO A 378 -10.20 13.93 -2.24
CA PRO A 378 -8.97 13.88 -3.01
C PRO A 378 -8.46 12.45 -3.17
N TRP A 379 -9.29 11.41 -2.98
CA TRP A 379 -8.84 10.01 -2.87
C TRP A 379 -8.08 9.51 -4.10
N VAL A 380 -8.30 10.08 -5.28
CA VAL A 380 -7.51 9.70 -6.47
C VAL A 380 -6.08 10.26 -6.40
N ALA A 381 -5.92 11.49 -5.91
CA ALA A 381 -4.65 12.18 -5.77
C ALA A 381 -3.91 11.83 -4.47
N TYR A 382 -4.66 11.63 -3.38
CA TYR A 382 -4.20 11.34 -2.03
C TYR A 382 -5.04 10.19 -1.42
N PRO A 383 -4.83 8.94 -1.85
CA PRO A 383 -5.70 7.83 -1.46
C PRO A 383 -5.82 7.59 0.05
N PHE A 384 -4.75 7.80 0.82
CA PHE A 384 -4.73 7.62 2.28
C PHE A 384 -5.71 8.53 3.02
N SER A 385 -6.12 9.64 2.41
CA SER A 385 -7.11 10.54 2.99
C SER A 385 -8.48 9.90 3.15
N CYS A 386 -8.76 8.74 2.54
CA CYS A 386 -9.97 7.96 2.83
C CYS A 386 -10.02 7.48 4.30
N THR A 387 -8.88 7.37 4.98
CA THR A 387 -8.80 6.98 6.40
C THR A 387 -8.93 8.16 7.37
N PHE A 388 -9.26 9.37 6.90
CA PHE A 388 -9.26 10.58 7.75
C PHE A 388 -10.16 10.50 9.00
N LEU A 389 -11.20 9.66 9.02
CA LEU A 389 -12.12 9.53 10.17
C LEU A 389 -11.68 8.50 11.22
N VAL A 390 -10.56 7.77 11.01
CA VAL A 390 -10.10 6.72 11.93
C VAL A 390 -9.67 7.25 13.29
N SER A 391 -9.15 8.48 13.36
CA SER A 391 -8.72 9.13 14.61
C SER A 391 -8.90 10.66 14.58
N GLU A 392 -8.94 11.31 15.75
CA GLU A 392 -9.02 12.78 15.85
C GLU A 392 -7.79 13.45 15.19
N ASP A 393 -6.60 12.87 15.39
CA ASP A 393 -5.35 13.35 14.81
C ASP A 393 -5.36 13.21 13.28
N SER A 394 -5.81 12.06 12.76
CA SER A 394 -5.95 11.81 11.32
C SER A 394 -6.96 12.78 10.69
N PHE A 395 -8.08 13.05 11.38
CA PHE A 395 -9.09 13.99 10.91
C PHE A 395 -8.53 15.41 10.86
N LYS A 396 -7.88 15.86 11.94
CA LYS A 396 -7.29 17.19 12.02
C LYS A 396 -6.24 17.40 10.92
N SER A 397 -5.28 16.48 10.81
CA SER A 397 -4.21 16.54 9.83
C SER A 397 -4.74 16.57 8.40
N ASN A 398 -5.68 15.69 8.04
CA ASN A 398 -6.30 15.69 6.71
C ASN A 398 -7.16 16.95 6.48
N ALA A 399 -7.88 17.40 7.51
CA ALA A 399 -8.73 18.57 7.38
C ALA A 399 -7.92 19.84 7.10
N GLU A 400 -6.81 20.02 7.81
CA GLU A 400 -5.86 21.11 7.57
C GLU A 400 -5.19 21.00 6.20
N HIS A 401 -4.91 19.77 5.74
CA HIS A 401 -4.20 19.54 4.49
C HIS A 401 -5.03 19.82 3.24
N TRP A 402 -6.28 19.36 3.17
CA TRP A 402 -7.08 19.45 1.95
C TRP A 402 -8.51 19.97 2.16
N LEU A 403 -9.15 19.63 3.27
CA LEU A 403 -10.56 19.99 3.47
C LEU A 403 -10.75 21.50 3.67
N LEU A 404 -10.08 22.08 4.66
CA LEU A 404 -10.19 23.51 4.96
C LEU A 404 -9.71 24.36 3.77
N PRO A 405 -8.60 23.99 3.09
CA PRO A 405 -8.22 24.71 1.89
C PRO A 405 -9.25 24.64 0.76
N TRP A 406 -9.84 23.46 0.52
CA TRP A 406 -10.89 23.31 -0.48
C TRP A 406 -12.15 24.11 -0.12
N LEU A 407 -12.59 24.06 1.15
CA LEU A 407 -13.75 24.82 1.62
C LEU A 407 -13.55 26.32 1.40
N LYS A 408 -12.37 26.82 1.73
CA LYS A 408 -12.00 28.20 1.49
C LYS A 408 -11.97 28.54 -0.01
N TYR A 409 -11.44 27.66 -0.85
CA TYR A 409 -11.46 27.82 -2.31
C TYR A 409 -12.89 27.91 -2.86
N ALA A 410 -13.79 27.09 -2.33
CA ALA A 410 -15.21 27.09 -2.69
C ALA A 410 -16.00 28.25 -2.06
N GLY A 411 -15.35 29.17 -1.33
CA GLY A 411 -15.96 30.36 -0.76
C GLY A 411 -16.58 30.18 0.63
N TYR A 412 -16.44 29.01 1.26
CA TYR A 412 -16.96 28.76 2.60
C TYR A 412 -16.05 29.38 3.68
N SER A 413 -16.66 29.95 4.71
CA SER A 413 -15.94 30.39 5.90
C SER A 413 -15.55 29.19 6.76
N THR A 414 -14.26 29.04 7.00
CA THR A 414 -13.68 28.06 7.94
C THR A 414 -13.30 28.68 9.28
N THR A 415 -13.48 29.99 9.44
CA THR A 415 -13.18 30.72 10.66
C THR A 415 -14.03 30.19 11.82
N GLY A 416 -13.39 29.81 12.91
CA GLY A 416 -14.06 29.30 14.12
C GLY A 416 -14.39 27.81 14.10
N TRP A 417 -13.98 27.06 13.07
CA TRP A 417 -14.10 25.60 13.09
C TRP A 417 -13.23 24.97 14.17
N ASP A 418 -13.87 24.36 15.16
CA ASP A 418 -13.21 23.47 16.10
C ASP A 418 -13.23 22.05 15.52
N LEU A 419 -12.18 21.69 14.78
CA LEU A 419 -12.05 20.38 14.12
C LEU A 419 -12.24 19.20 15.09
N LYS A 420 -11.86 19.36 16.37
CA LYS A 420 -12.06 18.33 17.39
C LYS A 420 -13.53 18.17 17.71
N LYS A 421 -14.27 19.28 17.89
CA LYS A 421 -15.72 19.23 18.10
C LYS A 421 -16.45 18.63 16.90
N VAL A 422 -16.07 19.00 15.68
CA VAL A 422 -16.64 18.44 14.45
C VAL A 422 -16.42 16.92 14.39
N TYR A 423 -15.17 16.47 14.56
CA TYR A 423 -14.84 15.05 14.60
C TYR A 423 -15.64 14.27 15.64
N ARG A 424 -15.71 14.80 16.88
CA ARG A 424 -16.45 14.18 17.98
C ARG A 424 -17.95 14.15 17.71
N SER A 425 -18.50 15.17 17.06
CA SER A 425 -19.88 15.21 16.62
C SER A 425 -20.17 14.10 15.60
N ILE A 426 -19.32 13.97 14.57
CA ILE A 426 -19.40 12.89 13.57
C ILE A 426 -19.33 11.52 14.23
N CYS A 427 -18.37 11.30 15.15
CA CYS A 427 -18.22 10.02 15.84
C CYS A 427 -19.40 9.66 16.77
N LYS A 428 -20.18 10.65 17.21
CA LYS A 428 -21.41 10.43 18.00
C LYS A 428 -22.64 10.18 17.13
N HIS A 429 -22.57 10.48 15.84
CA HIS A 429 -23.67 10.29 14.90
C HIS A 429 -24.05 8.81 14.78
N PRO A 430 -25.34 8.45 14.66
CA PRO A 430 -25.79 7.06 14.59
C PRO A 430 -25.10 6.21 13.50
N VAL A 431 -24.74 6.82 12.36
CA VAL A 431 -24.01 6.13 11.27
C VAL A 431 -22.66 5.53 11.71
N MET A 432 -22.03 6.13 12.73
CA MET A 432 -20.72 5.71 13.24
C MET A 432 -20.83 4.70 14.40
N LYS A 433 -22.04 4.42 14.91
CA LYS A 433 -22.28 3.51 16.03
C LYS A 433 -22.54 2.09 15.55
N GLU A 434 -21.98 1.12 16.25
CA GLU A 434 -22.29 -0.29 16.01
C GLU A 434 -23.73 -0.64 16.38
N GLY A 435 -24.30 -1.64 15.72
CA GLY A 435 -25.69 -2.09 15.91
C GLY A 435 -26.78 -1.11 15.46
N ASN A 436 -26.41 0.13 15.09
CA ASN A 436 -27.37 1.18 14.77
C ASN A 436 -27.73 1.24 13.27
N ASP A 437 -28.25 0.14 12.71
CA ASP A 437 -28.75 0.09 11.33
C ASP A 437 -30.19 0.60 11.22
N THR A 438 -30.40 1.83 11.67
CA THR A 438 -31.72 2.47 11.64
C THR A 438 -32.13 2.79 10.20
N ARG A 439 -33.44 2.90 9.96
CA ARG A 439 -34.00 3.36 8.67
C ARG A 439 -33.36 4.69 8.20
N GLN A 440 -33.04 5.59 9.14
CA GLN A 440 -32.38 6.86 8.87
C GLN A 440 -30.94 6.67 8.35
N VAL A 441 -30.15 5.79 8.98
CA VAL A 441 -28.79 5.46 8.52
C VAL A 441 -28.83 4.87 7.12
N ARG A 442 -29.73 3.91 6.85
CA ARG A 442 -29.90 3.34 5.51
C ARG A 442 -30.31 4.38 4.47
N ARG A 443 -31.19 5.32 4.83
CA ARG A 443 -31.59 6.43 3.94
C ARG A 443 -30.40 7.34 3.63
N LEU A 444 -29.60 7.70 4.63
CA LEU A 444 -28.39 8.50 4.43
C LEU A 444 -27.38 7.80 3.51
N LEU A 445 -27.07 6.52 3.77
CA LEU A 445 -26.12 5.74 2.97
C LEU A 445 -26.58 5.55 1.52
N LYS A 446 -27.89 5.64 1.23
CA LYS A 446 -28.43 5.56 -0.13
C LYS A 446 -28.30 6.86 -0.94
N VAL A 447 -28.19 8.00 -0.27
CA VAL A 447 -28.16 9.32 -0.95
C VAL A 447 -26.75 9.90 -1.07
N ILE A 448 -25.78 9.37 -0.32
CA ILE A 448 -24.38 9.79 -0.40
C ILE A 448 -23.61 8.94 -1.41
N ASP A 449 -22.48 9.46 -1.88
CA ASP A 449 -21.53 8.72 -2.72
C ASP A 449 -21.09 7.39 -2.09
N ALA A 450 -21.06 6.33 -2.90
CA ALA A 450 -20.80 4.97 -2.45
C ALA A 450 -19.40 4.78 -1.83
N ARG A 451 -18.41 5.55 -2.29
CA ARG A 451 -17.06 5.54 -1.73
C ARG A 451 -17.06 6.21 -0.37
N PHE A 452 -17.77 7.33 -0.20
CA PHE A 452 -17.93 7.96 1.12
C PHE A 452 -18.72 7.09 2.10
N ALA A 453 -19.80 6.45 1.64
CA ALA A 453 -20.51 5.43 2.43
C ALA A 453 -19.56 4.32 2.90
N THR A 454 -18.68 3.85 2.01
CA THR A 454 -17.65 2.85 2.34
C THR A 454 -16.68 3.39 3.40
N VAL A 455 -16.22 4.64 3.30
CA VAL A 455 -15.36 5.27 4.33
C VAL A 455 -16.03 5.26 5.70
N LEU A 456 -17.32 5.59 5.80
CA LEU A 456 -18.05 5.59 7.07
C LEU A 456 -18.15 4.18 7.66
N LEU A 457 -18.55 3.20 6.83
CA LEU A 457 -18.72 1.81 7.25
C LEU A 457 -17.38 1.16 7.67
N GLU A 458 -16.33 1.35 6.87
CA GLU A 458 -15.00 0.80 7.19
C GLU A 458 -14.37 1.53 8.38
N THR A 459 -14.63 2.83 8.58
CA THR A 459 -14.20 3.53 9.81
C THR A 459 -14.85 2.94 11.05
N ARG A 460 -16.16 2.62 10.99
CA ARG A 460 -16.88 1.96 12.08
C ARG A 460 -16.25 0.60 12.38
N ARG A 461 -16.08 -0.24 11.36
CA ARG A 461 -15.46 -1.57 11.48
C ARG A 461 -14.06 -1.48 12.06
N TYR A 462 -13.21 -0.62 11.49
CA TYR A 462 -11.85 -0.36 11.93
C TYR A 462 -11.82 -0.02 13.43
N LYS A 463 -12.64 0.93 13.90
CA LYS A 463 -12.63 1.37 15.31
C LYS A 463 -13.08 0.26 16.25
N SER A 464 -14.06 -0.52 15.84
CA SER A 464 -14.55 -1.67 16.60
C SER A 464 -13.49 -2.75 16.74
N THR A 465 -12.90 -3.17 15.62
CA THR A 465 -11.84 -4.18 15.63
C THR A 465 -10.66 -3.72 16.47
N LEU A 466 -10.21 -2.48 16.29
CA LEU A 466 -9.11 -1.91 17.06
C LEU A 466 -9.41 -1.90 18.57
N LYS A 467 -10.63 -1.52 18.97
CA LYS A 467 -11.08 -1.57 20.37
C LYS A 467 -11.10 -3.00 20.90
N SER A 468 -11.68 -3.94 20.15
CA SER A 468 -11.77 -5.36 20.52
C SER A 468 -10.38 -5.97 20.72
N VAL A 469 -9.45 -5.75 19.79
CA VAL A 469 -8.08 -6.27 19.89
C VAL A 469 -7.29 -5.58 21.01
N ASN A 470 -7.49 -4.27 21.20
CA ASN A 470 -6.88 -3.58 22.33
C ASN A 470 -7.36 -4.17 23.68
N THR A 471 -8.67 -4.40 23.82
CA THR A 471 -9.26 -5.11 24.98
C THR A 471 -8.69 -6.53 25.11
N GLU A 472 -8.56 -7.26 24.02
CA GLU A 472 -8.01 -8.62 24.02
C GLU A 472 -6.56 -8.66 24.51
N ILE A 473 -5.71 -7.77 23.98
CA ILE A 473 -4.28 -7.72 24.32
C ILE A 473 -4.05 -7.25 25.76
N PHE A 474 -4.88 -6.33 26.24
CA PHE A 474 -4.62 -5.62 27.49
C PHE A 474 -5.56 -6.03 28.62
N GLU A 475 -6.87 -6.06 28.39
CA GLU A 475 -7.85 -6.32 29.46
C GLU A 475 -7.98 -7.81 29.80
N LYS A 476 -7.95 -8.70 28.79
CA LYS A 476 -8.06 -10.16 29.01
C LYS A 476 -6.81 -10.78 29.65
N CYS A 477 -5.68 -10.07 29.73
CA CYS A 477 -4.47 -10.53 30.43
C CYS A 477 -4.55 -10.37 31.97
N ASN A 478 -5.71 -10.63 32.58
CA ASN A 478 -5.94 -10.68 34.03
C ASN A 478 -5.52 -9.41 34.81
N GLY A 479 -6.09 -8.25 34.44
CA GLY A 479 -6.11 -7.07 35.31
C GLY A 479 -5.15 -5.94 34.96
N TRP A 480 -4.62 -5.90 33.73
CA TRP A 480 -3.96 -4.71 33.24
C TRP A 480 -5.02 -3.62 33.00
N SER A 481 -5.17 -2.72 33.97
CA SER A 481 -5.82 -1.44 33.73
C SER A 481 -4.72 -0.55 33.16
N PRO A 482 -4.90 0.04 31.96
CA PRO A 482 -4.08 1.18 31.56
C PRO A 482 -4.41 2.30 32.56
N SER A 483 -3.71 2.32 33.71
CA SER A 483 -3.67 3.50 34.55
C SER A 483 -3.29 4.66 33.64
N SER A 484 -3.99 5.80 33.78
CA SER A 484 -3.80 7.01 32.99
C SER A 484 -2.34 7.18 32.58
N PRO A 485 -2.03 7.46 31.30
CA PRO A 485 -0.65 7.64 30.86
C PRO A 485 0.06 8.54 31.89
N PRO A 486 1.24 8.15 32.39
CA PRO A 486 1.97 9.00 33.32
C PRO A 486 1.97 10.40 32.72
N ALA A 487 1.42 11.38 33.44
CA ALA A 487 1.27 12.76 32.98
C ALA A 487 2.59 13.13 32.33
N ALA A 488 2.58 13.37 31.01
CA ALA A 488 3.75 13.43 30.15
C ALA A 488 4.93 13.96 30.93
N ALA A 489 5.77 13.04 31.45
CA ALA A 489 6.91 13.44 32.25
C ALA A 489 7.72 14.33 31.32
N ASP A 490 7.89 15.60 31.72
CA ASP A 490 8.55 16.64 30.94
C ASP A 490 9.73 16.01 30.20
N ARG A 491 9.55 15.82 28.89
CA ARG A 491 10.62 15.43 28.00
C ARG A 491 11.54 16.65 28.02
N HIS A 492 12.54 16.62 28.89
CA HIS A 492 13.60 17.60 28.94
C HIS A 492 14.37 17.54 27.62
N ASP A 493 13.85 18.24 26.62
CA ASP A 493 14.65 18.79 25.54
C ASP A 493 15.54 19.87 26.18
N GLY A 494 16.76 19.48 26.58
CA GLY A 494 17.94 20.34 26.56
C GLY A 494 17.91 21.73 27.23
N VAL A 495 17.10 21.98 28.26
CA VAL A 495 17.26 23.21 29.07
C VAL A 495 18.14 22.90 30.28
N ASN A 496 19.31 23.52 30.31
CA ASN A 496 20.29 23.51 31.41
C ASN A 496 19.61 23.63 32.78
N ALA A 497 19.44 22.50 33.47
CA ALA A 497 19.09 22.47 34.90
C ALA A 497 20.38 22.33 35.72
N ASP A 498 20.50 23.20 36.72
CA ASP A 498 21.63 23.37 37.62
C ASP A 498 21.99 22.05 38.36
N PRO A 499 23.22 21.53 38.25
CA PRO A 499 23.61 20.25 38.83
C PRO A 499 24.00 20.43 40.30
N THR A 500 23.01 20.54 41.20
CA THR A 500 23.27 20.48 42.64
C THR A 500 22.49 19.35 43.31
N VAL A 501 23.23 18.26 43.56
CA VAL A 501 23.00 17.21 44.57
C VAL A 501 21.71 16.40 44.41
N ALA A 502 21.68 15.51 43.42
CA ALA A 502 20.80 14.34 43.42
C ALA A 502 21.56 13.13 43.98
N ASP A 503 20.93 12.43 44.93
CA ASP A 503 21.41 11.21 45.57
C ASP A 503 21.74 10.12 44.52
N PRO A 504 23.00 9.68 44.36
CA PRO A 504 23.41 8.69 43.36
C PRO A 504 22.92 7.26 43.66
N SER A 505 22.27 7.02 44.80
CA SER A 505 21.96 5.66 45.27
C SER A 505 20.57 5.14 44.88
N ALA A 506 19.68 6.00 44.41
CA ALA A 506 18.40 5.59 43.83
C ALA A 506 18.52 5.62 42.30
N SER A 507 19.02 4.54 41.69
CA SER A 507 18.89 4.34 40.25
C SER A 507 17.39 4.26 39.92
N THR A 508 16.79 5.40 39.60
CA THR A 508 15.41 5.45 39.10
C THR A 508 15.42 4.72 37.78
N LEU A 509 15.05 3.44 37.83
CA LEU A 509 14.78 2.63 36.65
C LEU A 509 13.88 3.46 35.73
N PRO A 510 14.18 3.50 34.41
CA PRO A 510 13.39 4.29 33.47
C PRO A 510 11.90 3.96 33.59
N SER A 511 11.01 4.92 33.31
CA SER A 511 9.56 4.72 33.47
C SER A 511 9.06 3.45 32.77
N TRP A 512 9.58 3.19 31.55
CA TRP A 512 9.28 2.01 30.75
C TRP A 512 9.57 0.67 31.45
N TYR A 513 10.48 0.65 32.43
CA TYR A 513 10.80 -0.53 33.22
C TYR A 513 9.61 -0.97 34.09
N SER A 514 8.86 -0.02 34.64
CA SER A 514 7.71 -0.26 35.52
C SER A 514 6.37 -0.35 34.79
N GLU A 515 6.29 0.21 33.58
CA GLU A 515 5.04 0.45 32.83
C GLU A 515 4.25 -0.82 32.46
N THR A 516 4.83 -2.03 32.50
CA THR A 516 4.15 -3.26 32.05
C THR A 516 4.17 -4.40 33.06
N GLY A 517 4.19 -4.08 34.35
CA GLY A 517 3.96 -5.07 35.40
C GLY A 517 2.65 -5.83 35.15
N CYS A 518 2.73 -7.16 35.06
CA CYS A 518 1.54 -8.00 34.99
C CYS A 518 1.04 -8.28 36.41
N ARG A 519 -0.19 -7.86 36.73
CA ARG A 519 -0.75 -8.10 38.07
C ARG A 519 -0.92 -9.58 38.38
N ALA A 520 -1.16 -10.41 37.37
CA ALA A 520 -1.32 -11.86 37.54
C ALA A 520 -0.03 -12.58 37.98
N CYS A 521 1.14 -11.99 37.70
CA CYS A 521 2.42 -12.58 38.08
C CYS A 521 3.34 -11.60 38.84
N SER A 522 2.82 -10.51 39.41
CA SER A 522 3.64 -9.53 40.13
C SER A 522 4.37 -10.16 41.32
N ASP A 523 3.68 -11.09 41.99
CA ASP A 523 4.14 -11.74 43.22
C ASP A 523 4.82 -13.08 42.94
N ARG A 524 5.02 -13.42 41.66
CA ARG A 524 5.68 -14.66 41.22
C ARG A 524 7.19 -14.46 41.14
N SER A 525 7.93 -15.56 41.11
CA SER A 525 9.38 -15.55 40.89
C SER A 525 9.72 -14.93 39.52
N GLU A 526 10.92 -14.36 39.35
CA GLU A 526 11.36 -13.75 38.08
C GLU A 526 11.23 -14.71 36.88
N SER A 527 11.52 -16.00 37.07
CA SER A 527 11.35 -17.03 36.04
C SER A 527 9.88 -17.22 35.61
N GLU A 528 8.95 -16.97 36.53
CA GLU A 528 7.50 -17.08 36.33
C GLU A 528 6.83 -15.77 35.93
N LYS A 529 7.59 -14.67 35.83
CA LYS A 529 7.06 -13.39 35.32
C LYS A 529 6.91 -13.44 33.80
N CYS A 530 5.78 -12.97 33.29
CA CYS A 530 5.54 -12.98 31.85
C CYS A 530 6.44 -12.01 31.06
N VAL A 531 7.07 -11.04 31.74
CA VAL A 531 8.04 -10.12 31.14
C VAL A 531 9.43 -10.51 31.63
N ARG A 532 10.34 -10.77 30.69
CA ARG A 532 11.75 -11.07 30.94
C ARG A 532 12.60 -9.88 30.50
N PHE A 533 13.54 -9.47 31.35
CA PHE A 533 14.57 -8.50 30.98
C PHE A 533 15.85 -9.25 30.64
N VAL A 534 16.33 -9.08 29.41
CA VAL A 534 17.56 -9.70 28.92
C VAL A 534 18.60 -8.60 28.81
N PRO A 535 19.64 -8.60 29.65
CA PRO A 535 20.73 -7.64 29.51
C PRO A 535 21.52 -7.93 28.24
N VAL A 536 21.76 -6.91 27.43
CA VAL A 536 22.54 -7.00 26.19
C VAL A 536 23.70 -6.01 26.22
N LYS A 537 24.69 -6.24 25.34
CA LYS A 537 25.84 -5.36 25.16
C LYS A 537 25.86 -4.83 23.74
N ASP A 538 26.38 -3.61 23.58
CA ASP A 538 26.66 -3.06 22.26
C ASP A 538 27.81 -3.86 21.63
N HIS A 539 27.54 -4.47 20.48
CA HIS A 539 28.51 -5.24 19.71
C HIS A 539 28.82 -4.62 18.35
N SER A 540 28.38 -3.38 18.08
CA SER A 540 28.52 -2.67 16.81
C SER A 540 29.90 -2.83 16.16
N ASP A 541 30.97 -2.46 16.88
CA ASP A 541 32.35 -2.54 16.38
C ASP A 541 32.78 -3.99 16.08
N SER A 542 32.50 -4.91 17.01
CA SER A 542 32.91 -6.31 16.88
C SER A 542 32.15 -7.05 15.77
N MET A 543 30.93 -6.60 15.46
CA MET A 543 30.03 -7.25 14.51
C MET A 543 30.01 -6.60 13.12
N ALA A 544 30.55 -5.38 12.97
CA ALA A 544 30.65 -4.69 11.69
C ALA A 544 31.33 -5.52 10.58
N LYS A 545 32.27 -6.40 10.95
CA LYS A 545 32.94 -7.33 10.01
C LYS A 545 32.02 -8.38 9.39
N TYR A 546 30.81 -8.57 9.92
CA TYR A 546 29.81 -9.52 9.42
C TYR A 546 28.78 -8.89 8.49
N VAL A 547 28.88 -7.60 8.17
CA VAL A 547 28.02 -6.98 7.14
C VAL A 547 28.09 -7.80 5.84
N ASP A 548 26.93 -8.03 5.23
CA ASP A 548 26.68 -8.88 4.05
C ASP A 548 26.88 -10.40 4.25
N TYR A 549 27.19 -10.88 5.47
CA TYR A 549 27.25 -12.32 5.75
C TYR A 549 25.84 -12.91 5.84
N ALA A 550 25.71 -14.16 5.40
CA ALA A 550 24.50 -14.96 5.60
C ALA A 550 24.62 -15.73 6.93
N LEU A 551 23.69 -15.46 7.84
CA LEU A 551 23.61 -16.18 9.12
C LEU A 551 22.93 -17.53 8.89
N THR A 552 23.54 -18.65 9.27
CA THR A 552 22.92 -19.97 9.09
C THR A 552 23.41 -20.95 10.16
N VAL A 553 22.50 -21.73 10.74
CA VAL A 553 22.87 -22.84 11.64
C VAL A 553 23.12 -24.16 10.91
N TYR A 554 22.86 -24.17 9.59
CA TYR A 554 22.98 -25.33 8.73
C TYR A 554 24.39 -25.47 8.14
N GLY A 555 24.89 -26.70 8.11
CA GLY A 555 26.15 -27.05 7.45
C GLY A 555 26.06 -26.94 5.93
N GLU A 556 27.19 -27.15 5.24
CA GLU A 556 27.32 -26.86 3.80
C GLU A 556 26.31 -27.57 2.90
N SER A 557 25.84 -28.76 3.28
CA SER A 557 24.86 -29.54 2.50
C SER A 557 23.44 -28.97 2.56
N GLU A 558 23.08 -28.28 3.65
CA GLU A 558 21.73 -27.74 3.87
C GLU A 558 21.69 -26.20 3.86
N ARG A 559 22.84 -25.51 3.87
CA ARG A 559 22.85 -24.04 3.78
C ARG A 559 22.25 -23.60 2.43
N LEU A 560 21.32 -22.65 2.48
CA LEU A 560 20.74 -22.04 1.31
C LEU A 560 21.83 -21.35 0.47
N GLN A 561 21.93 -21.68 -0.81
CA GLN A 561 22.86 -21.00 -1.72
C GLN A 561 22.27 -19.66 -2.20
N PRO A 562 23.08 -18.67 -2.61
CA PRO A 562 22.56 -17.51 -3.33
C PRO A 562 21.99 -17.94 -4.70
N LYS A 563 20.98 -17.21 -5.19
CA LYS A 563 20.57 -17.28 -6.59
C LYS A 563 21.62 -16.55 -7.42
N ASP A 564 22.71 -17.24 -7.75
CA ASP A 564 23.70 -16.77 -8.71
C ASP A 564 23.08 -16.75 -10.11
N LYS A 565 22.17 -15.80 -10.35
CA LYS A 565 21.78 -15.41 -11.70
C LYS A 565 23.09 -14.99 -12.36
N GLU A 566 23.42 -15.53 -13.53
CA GLU A 566 24.63 -15.32 -14.35
C GLU A 566 24.99 -13.84 -14.69
N ARG A 567 24.39 -12.88 -14.00
CA ARG A 567 24.51 -11.45 -14.19
C ARG A 567 25.78 -10.92 -13.52
N LYS A 568 26.79 -10.63 -14.36
CA LYS A 568 27.68 -9.44 -14.48
C LYS A 568 28.16 -8.64 -13.24
N HIS A 569 27.63 -8.83 -12.05
CA HIS A 569 28.05 -8.12 -10.84
C HIS A 569 29.23 -8.86 -10.23
N LYS A 570 30.34 -8.13 -10.04
CA LYS A 570 31.58 -8.60 -9.40
C LYS A 570 31.40 -8.78 -7.88
N LEU A 571 30.29 -9.35 -7.43
CA LEU A 571 30.13 -9.68 -6.02
C LEU A 571 31.03 -10.88 -5.73
N GLY A 572 31.86 -10.78 -4.70
CA GLY A 572 32.71 -11.88 -4.25
C GLY A 572 31.88 -13.07 -3.73
N PRO A 573 32.54 -14.20 -3.41
CA PRO A 573 31.87 -15.37 -2.88
C PRO A 573 31.08 -15.02 -1.62
N GLN A 574 29.87 -15.58 -1.51
CA GLN A 574 29.02 -15.38 -0.35
C GLN A 574 29.68 -15.99 0.89
N LYS A 575 29.72 -15.21 1.97
CA LYS A 575 30.24 -15.65 3.26
C LYS A 575 29.09 -16.07 4.17
N TYR A 576 29.34 -17.09 4.95
CA TYR A 576 28.39 -17.65 5.92
C TYR A 576 29.00 -17.61 7.30
N VAL A 577 28.16 -17.51 8.32
CA VAL A 577 28.58 -17.67 9.71
C VAL A 577 27.42 -18.21 10.53
N ASP A 578 27.72 -19.11 11.46
CA ASP A 578 26.74 -19.57 12.43
C ASP A 578 26.60 -18.52 13.54
N PRO A 579 25.37 -18.04 13.86
CA PRO A 579 25.15 -17.11 14.98
C PRO A 579 25.80 -17.56 16.29
N ARG A 580 25.86 -18.88 16.53
CA ARG A 580 26.44 -19.48 17.75
C ARG A 580 27.96 -19.34 17.78
N GLU A 581 28.64 -19.42 16.63
CA GLU A 581 30.10 -19.28 16.52
C GLU A 581 30.57 -17.86 16.82
N ILE A 582 29.70 -16.88 16.61
CA ILE A 582 29.98 -15.47 16.90
C ILE A 582 29.44 -15.04 18.27
N GLY A 583 29.04 -16.00 19.10
CA GLY A 583 28.64 -15.78 20.48
C GLY A 583 27.26 -15.13 20.64
N MET A 584 26.39 -15.20 19.63
CA MET A 584 25.04 -14.66 19.77
C MET A 584 24.20 -15.53 20.71
N GLN A 585 23.49 -14.89 21.63
CA GLN A 585 22.55 -15.56 22.52
C GLN A 585 21.23 -15.85 21.77
N GLU A 586 20.81 -17.12 21.80
CA GLU A 586 19.47 -17.50 21.33
C GLU A 586 18.41 -17.13 22.36
N ILE A 587 17.37 -16.43 21.93
CA ILE A 587 16.17 -16.15 22.72
C ILE A 587 15.03 -17.03 22.20
N THR A 588 14.53 -17.92 23.04
CA THR A 588 13.44 -18.85 22.72
C THR A 588 12.14 -18.50 23.46
N PRO A 589 10.98 -18.85 22.88
CA PRO A 589 9.71 -18.83 23.60
C PRO A 589 9.74 -19.83 24.75
N ARG A 590 9.04 -19.50 25.83
CA ARG A 590 8.80 -20.49 26.89
C ARG A 590 7.97 -21.67 26.37
N PRO A 591 8.26 -22.91 26.82
CA PRO A 591 7.42 -24.08 26.55
C PRO A 591 5.94 -23.82 26.85
N LYS A 592 5.00 -24.36 26.06
CA LYS A 592 3.56 -24.06 26.18
C LYS A 592 2.96 -24.51 27.52
N ASP A 593 3.58 -25.46 28.21
CA ASP A 593 3.24 -25.95 29.55
C ASP A 593 3.79 -25.07 30.69
N HIS A 594 4.60 -24.04 30.38
CA HIS A 594 5.12 -23.11 31.37
C HIS A 594 3.98 -22.35 32.07
N PRO A 595 3.99 -22.18 33.42
CA PRO A 595 2.90 -21.54 34.19
C PRO A 595 2.50 -20.12 33.76
N VAL A 596 3.40 -19.43 33.06
CA VAL A 596 3.17 -18.10 32.47
C VAL A 596 2.03 -18.12 31.46
N TRP A 597 1.86 -19.19 30.68
CA TRP A 597 0.81 -19.28 29.66
C TRP A 597 -0.57 -19.40 30.28
N SER A 598 -0.72 -20.21 31.33
CA SER A 598 -1.99 -20.33 32.07
C SER A 598 -2.29 -19.10 32.92
N THR A 599 -1.28 -18.42 33.45
CA THR A 599 -1.46 -17.27 34.36
C THR A 599 -1.66 -15.95 33.61
N CYS A 600 -0.79 -15.67 32.63
CA CYS A 600 -0.67 -14.38 31.96
C CYS A 600 -1.02 -14.43 30.47
N ASN A 601 -1.04 -15.63 29.86
CA ASN A 601 -1.27 -15.86 28.43
C ASN A 601 -0.37 -15.03 27.49
N ARG A 602 0.86 -14.72 27.93
CA ARG A 602 1.83 -13.94 27.15
C ARG A 602 3.26 -14.21 27.61
N ASP A 603 4.22 -14.15 26.69
CA ASP A 603 5.66 -14.19 26.98
C ASP A 603 6.34 -13.02 26.26
N ILE A 604 6.86 -12.07 27.04
CA ILE A 604 7.46 -10.83 26.57
C ILE A 604 8.93 -10.80 26.99
N VAL A 605 9.80 -10.45 26.05
CA VAL A 605 11.23 -10.25 26.26
C VAL A 605 11.57 -8.79 25.95
N ARG A 606 12.32 -8.15 26.84
CA ARG A 606 12.84 -6.79 26.67
C ARG A 606 14.36 -6.83 26.69
N LEU A 607 14.99 -6.29 25.65
CA LEU A 607 16.44 -6.16 25.57
C LEU A 607 16.85 -4.86 26.28
N VAL A 608 17.66 -4.99 27.31
CA VAL A 608 18.11 -3.84 28.13
C VAL A 608 19.60 -3.66 27.95
N TYR A 609 19.98 -2.52 27.39
CA TYR A 609 21.36 -2.08 27.34
C TYR A 609 21.62 -1.10 28.47
N THR A 610 22.66 -1.32 29.28
CA THR A 610 23.12 -0.34 30.26
C THR A 610 24.38 0.31 29.71
N ASP A 611 24.30 1.61 29.45
CA ASP A 611 25.44 2.40 28.99
C ASP A 611 26.53 2.40 30.09
N PRO A 612 27.75 1.94 29.79
CA PRO A 612 28.81 1.82 30.78
C PRO A 612 29.29 3.18 31.32
N ASP A 613 29.16 4.25 30.54
CA ASP A 613 29.64 5.58 30.90
C ASP A 613 28.61 6.33 31.75
N THR A 614 27.32 6.21 31.40
CA THR A 614 26.24 6.93 32.10
C THR A 614 25.49 6.09 33.14
N ASN A 615 25.72 4.77 33.15
CA ASN A 615 24.95 3.78 33.92
C ASN A 615 23.42 3.85 33.69
N LYS A 616 22.99 4.45 32.59
CA LYS A 616 21.58 4.56 32.21
C LYS A 616 21.16 3.32 31.44
N ALA A 617 20.01 2.78 31.79
CA ALA A 617 19.40 1.65 31.09
C ALA A 617 18.52 2.15 29.92
N TYR A 618 18.66 1.51 28.77
CA TYR A 618 17.89 1.77 27.55
C TYR A 618 17.20 0.49 27.08
N LEU A 619 15.95 0.62 26.65
CA LEU A 619 15.26 -0.44 25.92
C LEU A 619 15.69 -0.35 24.45
N VAL A 620 16.42 -1.35 23.98
CA VAL A 620 16.99 -1.36 22.61
C VAL A 620 16.20 -2.26 21.67
N GLY A 621 15.30 -3.08 22.21
CA GLY A 621 14.44 -3.93 21.42
C GLY A 621 13.60 -4.84 22.31
N GLY A 622 12.81 -5.70 21.68
CA GLY A 622 12.06 -6.69 22.43
C GLY A 622 11.17 -7.54 21.56
N PHE A 623 10.53 -8.51 22.20
CA PHE A 623 9.82 -9.60 21.55
C PHE A 623 8.57 -9.96 22.35
N ARG A 624 7.48 -10.32 21.67
CA ARG A 624 6.27 -10.88 22.25
C ARG A 624 5.84 -12.09 21.47
N TYR A 625 5.76 -13.23 22.17
CA TYR A 625 5.19 -14.45 21.63
C TYR A 625 3.68 -14.48 21.90
N ASN A 626 2.93 -15.09 20.96
CA ASN A 626 1.47 -15.20 21.01
C ASN A 626 0.79 -13.83 21.14
N SER A 627 1.07 -12.93 20.19
CA SER A 627 0.68 -11.52 20.26
C SER A 627 -0.81 -11.28 20.12
N PHE A 628 -1.49 -12.07 19.30
CA PHE A 628 -2.90 -11.94 18.97
C PHE A 628 -3.68 -13.22 19.23
N SER A 629 -4.99 -13.13 19.38
CA SER A 629 -5.89 -14.28 19.31
C SER A 629 -5.88 -14.88 17.92
N GLN A 630 -6.33 -16.13 17.84
CA GLN A 630 -6.43 -16.85 16.58
C GLN A 630 -7.30 -16.10 15.56
N SER A 631 -8.43 -15.52 15.97
CA SER A 631 -9.30 -14.75 15.07
C SER A 631 -8.64 -13.50 14.51
N THR A 632 -7.81 -12.82 15.31
CA THR A 632 -7.08 -11.63 14.87
C THR A 632 -5.92 -12.01 13.96
N LEU A 633 -5.23 -13.12 14.26
CA LEU A 633 -4.19 -13.67 13.38
C LEU A 633 -4.76 -14.07 12.01
N GLU A 634 -5.92 -14.72 11.97
CA GLU A 634 -6.63 -15.07 10.74
C GLU A 634 -7.03 -13.82 9.92
N LEU A 635 -7.47 -12.76 10.60
CA LEU A 635 -7.74 -11.47 9.95
C LEU A 635 -6.48 -10.89 9.29
N LEU A 636 -5.35 -10.89 9.99
CA LEU A 636 -4.06 -10.43 9.45
C LEU A 636 -3.62 -11.29 8.25
N HIS A 637 -3.77 -12.61 8.34
CA HIS A 637 -3.52 -13.52 7.21
C HIS A 637 -4.40 -13.20 6.01
N TYR A 638 -5.71 -13.06 6.24
CA TYR A 638 -6.66 -12.73 5.19
C TYR A 638 -6.30 -11.41 4.50
N ASN A 639 -5.99 -10.37 5.27
CA ASN A 639 -5.59 -9.07 4.73
C ASN A 639 -4.28 -9.17 3.92
N SER A 640 -3.27 -9.90 4.41
CA SER A 640 -1.99 -10.10 3.71
C SER A 640 -2.14 -10.71 2.31
N HIS A 641 -3.18 -11.53 2.09
CA HIS A 641 -3.48 -12.12 0.79
C HIS A 641 -4.22 -11.17 -0.17
N LEU A 642 -4.96 -10.21 0.37
CA LEU A 642 -5.71 -9.23 -0.42
C LEU A 642 -4.86 -8.01 -0.77
N ILE A 643 -3.95 -7.63 0.13
CA ILE A 643 -3.02 -6.52 -0.06
C ILE A 643 -1.84 -7.04 -0.88
N LYS A 644 -2.02 -7.09 -2.20
CA LYS A 644 -0.93 -7.44 -3.13
C LYS A 644 -0.42 -6.19 -3.81
N THR A 645 0.80 -5.81 -3.49
CA THR A 645 1.49 -4.65 -4.06
C THR A 645 2.70 -5.12 -4.89
N THR A 646 3.19 -4.26 -5.79
CA THR A 646 4.37 -4.57 -6.59
C THR A 646 5.58 -4.86 -5.69
N ALA A 647 6.27 -5.97 -5.97
CA ALA A 647 7.46 -6.34 -5.22
C ALA A 647 8.53 -5.24 -5.30
N LEU A 648 9.12 -4.91 -4.15
CA LEU A 648 10.15 -3.88 -4.06
C LEU A 648 11.50 -4.37 -4.58
N ARG A 649 12.24 -3.45 -5.24
CA ARG A 649 13.63 -3.71 -5.63
C ARG A 649 14.53 -3.62 -4.41
N ARG A 650 15.24 -4.69 -4.09
CA ARG A 650 16.20 -4.75 -2.96
C ARG A 650 17.59 -4.27 -3.38
N ARG A 651 18.48 -3.98 -2.42
CA ARG A 651 19.91 -3.69 -2.67
C ARG A 651 20.59 -4.88 -3.37
N ALA A 652 21.61 -4.64 -4.19
CA ALA A 652 22.30 -5.71 -4.94
C ALA A 652 22.75 -6.90 -4.06
N ALA A 653 23.26 -6.64 -2.85
CA ALA A 653 23.64 -7.69 -1.89
C ALA A 653 22.46 -8.56 -1.41
N MET A 654 21.25 -8.00 -1.36
CA MET A 654 20.00 -8.71 -1.05
C MET A 654 19.37 -9.35 -2.30
N GLN A 655 19.64 -8.82 -3.50
CA GLN A 655 19.07 -9.35 -4.75
C GLN A 655 19.56 -10.76 -5.09
N ARG A 656 20.76 -11.16 -4.65
CA ARG A 656 21.19 -12.57 -4.77
C ARG A 656 20.39 -13.52 -3.86
N TRP A 657 19.71 -12.97 -2.85
CA TRP A 657 18.85 -13.69 -1.93
C TRP A 657 17.35 -13.50 -2.23
N ASP A 658 17.02 -13.20 -3.50
CA ASP A 658 15.67 -12.98 -4.02
C ASP A 658 14.85 -14.29 -4.11
N TYR A 659 14.78 -15.03 -3.00
CA TYR A 659 14.02 -16.27 -2.81
C TYR A 659 12.54 -16.01 -2.54
N GLY A 660 12.24 -14.91 -1.88
CA GLY A 660 10.91 -14.49 -1.47
C GLY A 660 10.49 -13.14 -2.04
N GLU A 661 9.29 -12.71 -1.70
CA GLU A 661 8.66 -11.47 -2.15
C GLU A 661 8.56 -10.48 -0.99
N MET A 662 8.63 -9.19 -1.30
CA MET A 662 8.45 -8.09 -0.34
C MET A 662 7.56 -7.05 -0.98
N SER A 663 6.35 -6.91 -0.45
CA SER A 663 5.31 -6.01 -0.92
C SER A 663 5.13 -4.92 0.13
N GLY A 664 5.54 -3.69 -0.20
CA GLY A 664 5.38 -2.56 0.72
C GLY A 664 4.01 -1.89 0.59
N GLU A 665 3.57 -1.32 1.70
CA GLU A 665 2.38 -0.50 1.82
C GLU A 665 2.65 0.69 2.77
N GLY A 666 1.93 1.78 2.60
CA GLY A 666 2.19 3.00 3.37
C GLY A 666 2.08 4.22 2.49
N SER A 667 2.29 5.40 3.08
CA SER A 667 2.11 6.67 2.37
C SER A 667 3.13 6.87 1.24
N ARG A 668 4.36 6.37 1.42
CA ARG A 668 5.49 6.54 0.49
C ARG A 668 6.42 5.34 0.48
N MET A 669 6.91 5.01 -0.72
CA MET A 669 8.03 4.10 -0.89
C MET A 669 9.31 4.74 -0.33
N PRO A 670 10.16 3.99 0.40
CA PRO A 670 11.52 4.43 0.64
C PRO A 670 12.25 4.51 -0.71
N ALA A 671 12.94 5.60 -0.98
CA ALA A 671 13.92 5.65 -2.05
C ALA A 671 15.27 6.06 -1.46
N TRP A 672 16.23 5.14 -1.47
CA TRP A 672 17.68 5.38 -1.37
C TRP A 672 18.21 6.34 -0.28
N GLY A 673 17.44 6.63 0.76
CA GLY A 673 17.89 7.35 1.95
C GLY A 673 18.24 8.84 1.75
N ARG A 674 17.94 9.48 0.60
CA ARG A 674 18.22 10.92 0.48
C ARG A 674 17.17 11.72 1.23
N LYS A 675 17.59 12.81 1.89
CA LYS A 675 16.69 13.79 2.48
C LYS A 675 15.74 14.30 1.37
N GLY A 676 14.46 13.96 1.49
CA GLY A 676 13.43 14.29 0.51
C GLY A 676 12.97 13.14 -0.41
N ASP A 677 13.64 11.99 -0.48
CA ASP A 677 13.40 10.95 -1.51
C ASP A 677 12.03 10.21 -1.46
N GLY A 678 11.08 10.62 -0.62
CA GLY A 678 9.74 10.02 -0.52
C GLY A 678 8.76 10.42 -1.63
N TYR A 679 9.11 10.32 -2.92
CA TYR A 679 8.24 10.86 -3.98
C TYR A 679 7.16 9.92 -4.48
N MET A 680 7.44 8.62 -4.60
CA MET A 680 6.43 7.69 -5.10
C MET A 680 5.62 7.11 -3.94
N PRO A 681 4.27 7.24 -3.94
CA PRO A 681 3.48 6.34 -3.11
C PRO A 681 3.76 4.91 -3.59
N TYR A 682 3.55 3.93 -2.73
CA TYR A 682 3.49 2.56 -3.24
C TYR A 682 2.47 2.50 -4.38
N ASN A 683 2.75 1.67 -5.39
CA ASN A 683 1.77 1.38 -6.43
C ASN A 683 0.70 0.45 -5.85
N ILE A 684 -0.05 1.00 -4.90
CA ILE A 684 -1.22 0.41 -4.28
C ILE A 684 -2.47 0.94 -4.97
N HIS A 685 -3.60 0.41 -4.54
CA HIS A 685 -4.95 0.87 -4.79
C HIS A 685 -5.05 2.39 -5.07
N ARG A 686 -5.86 2.78 -6.05
CA ARG A 686 -5.92 4.16 -6.56
C ARG A 686 -6.81 5.07 -5.72
N GLY A 687 -7.64 4.50 -4.85
CA GLY A 687 -8.65 5.23 -4.08
C GLY A 687 -9.84 5.67 -4.93
N ASP A 688 -9.94 5.18 -6.16
CA ASP A 688 -11.01 5.53 -7.10
C ASP A 688 -12.21 4.57 -7.00
N THR A 689 -12.03 3.38 -6.42
CA THR A 689 -13.09 2.39 -6.20
C THR A 689 -13.39 2.13 -4.72
N VAL A 690 -14.54 1.49 -4.47
CA VAL A 690 -14.91 0.98 -3.13
C VAL A 690 -13.91 -0.05 -2.62
N ASP A 691 -13.42 -0.94 -3.48
CA ASP A 691 -12.49 -1.99 -3.10
C ASP A 691 -11.11 -1.43 -2.77
N ASP A 692 -10.69 -0.38 -3.47
CA ASP A 692 -9.48 0.36 -3.12
C ASP A 692 -9.56 0.94 -1.71
N ILE A 693 -10.68 1.62 -1.38
CA ILE A 693 -10.89 2.19 -0.05
C ILE A 693 -10.86 1.08 1.01
N LYS A 694 -11.54 -0.05 0.77
CA LYS A 694 -11.49 -1.20 1.69
C LYS A 694 -10.06 -1.70 1.88
N ALA A 695 -9.26 -1.77 0.81
CA ALA A 695 -7.87 -2.18 0.93
C ALA A 695 -7.05 -1.19 1.77
N PHE A 696 -7.25 0.12 1.62
CA PHE A 696 -6.63 1.12 2.52
C PHE A 696 -7.01 0.94 3.98
N PHE A 697 -8.28 0.65 4.27
CA PHE A 697 -8.72 0.39 5.64
C PHE A 697 -8.12 -0.89 6.23
N ARG A 698 -7.92 -1.93 5.41
CA ARG A 698 -7.22 -3.17 5.84
C ARG A 698 -5.76 -2.87 6.20
N SER A 699 -5.02 -2.22 5.30
CA SER A 699 -3.63 -1.79 5.55
C SER A 699 -3.51 -0.91 6.80
N ALA A 700 -4.41 0.08 6.95
CA ALA A 700 -4.47 0.94 8.12
C ALA A 700 -4.72 0.15 9.40
N LEU A 701 -5.65 -0.81 9.37
CA LEU A 701 -5.97 -1.66 10.50
C LEU A 701 -4.77 -2.51 10.90
N ASP A 702 -4.16 -3.23 9.96
CA ASP A 702 -3.03 -4.13 10.23
C ASP A 702 -1.85 -3.37 10.85
N ASN A 703 -1.55 -2.17 10.33
CA ASN A 703 -0.53 -1.29 10.87
C ASN A 703 -0.79 -0.87 12.31
N ASP A 704 -2.01 -0.46 12.62
CA ASP A 704 -2.36 -0.02 13.96
C ASP A 704 -2.49 -1.22 14.94
N LEU A 705 -2.90 -2.41 14.46
CA LEU A 705 -2.87 -3.65 15.24
C LEU A 705 -1.43 -4.04 15.61
N LEU A 706 -0.49 -3.92 14.68
CA LEU A 706 0.93 -4.18 14.92
C LEU A 706 1.51 -3.22 15.97
N ILE A 707 1.17 -1.93 15.91
CA ILE A 707 1.54 -0.95 16.94
C ILE A 707 0.92 -1.32 18.30
N ILE A 708 -0.35 -1.73 18.35
CA ILE A 708 -1.00 -2.18 19.61
C ILE A 708 -0.27 -3.38 20.21
N ALA A 709 0.12 -4.37 19.41
CA ALA A 709 0.92 -5.48 19.91
C ALA A 709 2.29 -5.01 20.40
N ALA A 710 2.97 -4.14 19.67
CA ALA A 710 4.27 -3.61 20.05
C ALA A 710 4.25 -2.77 21.34
N LYS A 711 3.14 -2.10 21.65
CA LYS A 711 2.95 -1.38 22.94
C LYS A 711 3.11 -2.27 24.17
N SER A 712 2.77 -3.54 24.05
CA SER A 712 2.96 -4.49 25.15
C SER A 712 4.44 -4.74 25.44
N ILE A 713 5.32 -4.51 24.47
CA ILE A 713 6.77 -4.52 24.61
C ILE A 713 7.24 -3.15 25.10
N TYR A 714 6.83 -2.06 24.44
CA TYR A 714 7.24 -0.68 24.73
C TYR A 714 6.07 0.31 24.58
N GLN A 715 5.59 0.91 25.67
CA GLN A 715 4.43 1.81 25.62
C GLN A 715 4.69 3.10 24.83
N GLY A 716 5.94 3.59 24.84
CA GLY A 716 6.32 4.82 24.14
C GLY A 716 6.21 4.75 22.62
N ILE A 717 6.09 3.55 22.04
CA ILE A 717 6.09 3.35 20.59
C ILE A 717 5.01 4.17 19.86
N GLU A 718 3.82 4.34 20.45
CA GLU A 718 2.77 5.16 19.84
C GLU A 718 3.18 6.63 19.72
N SER A 719 3.80 7.17 20.77
CA SER A 719 4.26 8.56 20.79
C SER A 719 5.38 8.74 19.77
N ASP A 720 6.29 7.77 19.70
CA ASP A 720 7.47 7.86 18.85
C ASP A 720 7.06 7.81 17.36
N PHE A 721 6.12 6.93 16.98
CA PHE A 721 5.57 6.93 15.61
C PHE A 721 4.73 8.17 15.31
N LYS A 722 3.92 8.67 16.26
CA LYS A 722 3.18 9.93 16.04
C LYS A 722 4.13 11.11 15.82
N SER A 723 5.21 11.20 16.60
CA SER A 723 6.25 12.21 16.43
C SER A 723 6.93 12.04 15.08
N LEU A 724 7.39 10.83 14.73
CA LEU A 724 8.04 10.55 13.45
C LEU A 724 7.18 10.95 12.26
N THR A 725 5.90 10.57 12.24
CA THR A 725 4.98 10.92 11.16
C THR A 725 4.74 12.42 11.06
N ASN A 726 4.65 13.12 12.20
CA ASN A 726 4.50 14.58 12.23
C ASN A 726 5.77 15.28 11.73
N ASP A 727 6.93 14.88 12.25
CA ASP A 727 8.25 15.43 11.91
C ASP A 727 8.54 15.24 10.41
N ALA A 728 8.15 14.08 9.86
CA ALA A 728 8.27 13.77 8.44
C ALA A 728 7.14 14.37 7.56
N SER A 729 6.15 15.05 8.15
CA SER A 729 4.98 15.61 7.45
C SER A 729 4.28 14.59 6.52
N LEU A 730 4.23 13.33 6.95
CA LEU A 730 3.65 12.24 6.16
C LEU A 730 2.14 12.17 6.32
N TYR A 731 1.46 11.77 5.24
CA TYR A 731 0.06 11.38 5.34
C TYR A 731 -0.09 10.15 6.22
N ARG A 732 -1.04 10.21 7.14
CA ARG A 732 -1.35 9.09 8.03
C ARG A 732 -2.18 8.05 7.29
N LEU A 733 -1.61 6.87 7.08
CA LEU A 733 -2.36 5.64 6.87
C LEU A 733 -2.71 5.08 8.27
N GLY A 734 -4.00 5.07 8.61
CA GLY A 734 -4.44 4.71 9.96
C GLY A 734 -4.20 5.80 11.00
N LYS A 735 -4.00 5.40 12.26
CA LYS A 735 -3.81 6.29 13.39
C LYS A 735 -2.36 6.75 13.53
N TYR A 736 -1.41 5.84 13.29
CA TYR A 736 0.02 6.10 13.52
C TYR A 736 0.82 6.37 12.25
N GLY A 737 0.28 6.16 11.04
CA GLY A 737 0.97 6.52 9.80
C GLY A 737 2.16 5.61 9.46
N LEU A 738 2.16 4.37 9.94
CA LEU A 738 3.19 3.38 9.66
C LEU A 738 3.23 3.05 8.16
N THR A 739 4.45 2.95 7.63
CA THR A 739 4.75 2.25 6.37
C THR A 739 5.21 0.84 6.73
N SER A 740 4.61 -0.18 6.14
CA SER A 740 4.82 -1.58 6.48
C SER A 740 5.12 -2.40 5.22
N TYR A 741 5.58 -3.63 5.45
CA TYR A 741 5.92 -4.55 4.37
C TYR A 741 5.38 -5.94 4.69
N TYR A 742 4.67 -6.52 3.72
CA TYR A 742 4.35 -7.93 3.71
C TYR A 742 5.49 -8.70 3.04
N CYS A 743 6.05 -9.64 3.79
CA CYS A 743 7.23 -10.39 3.40
C CYS A 743 6.87 -11.88 3.32
N GLU A 744 7.05 -12.50 2.15
CA GLU A 744 6.85 -13.94 1.97
C GLU A 744 8.17 -14.61 1.62
N ASN A 745 8.65 -15.55 2.45
CA ASN A 745 9.97 -16.17 2.33
C ASN A 745 11.11 -15.14 2.23
N TYR A 746 10.92 -13.97 2.86
CA TYR A 746 11.92 -12.92 2.90
C TYR A 746 13.11 -13.39 3.73
N ILE A 747 14.30 -13.13 3.19
CA ILE A 747 15.57 -13.37 3.85
C ILE A 747 16.49 -12.21 3.52
N ALA A 748 17.30 -11.82 4.49
CA ALA A 748 18.34 -10.82 4.31
C ALA A 748 19.63 -11.24 5.00
N PRO A 749 20.81 -10.97 4.39
CA PRO A 749 22.07 -11.06 5.09
C PRO A 749 22.14 -9.99 6.18
N VAL A 750 23.22 -9.99 6.98
CA VAL A 750 23.46 -8.93 7.96
C VAL A 750 23.59 -7.57 7.24
N HIS A 751 22.79 -6.59 7.63
CA HIS A 751 22.78 -5.25 7.04
C HIS A 751 22.30 -4.21 8.05
N GLN A 752 22.30 -2.95 7.61
CA GLN A 752 21.67 -1.81 8.26
C GLN A 752 20.79 -1.13 7.22
N ASP A 753 19.65 -0.62 7.66
CA ASP A 753 18.81 0.24 6.84
C ASP A 753 19.28 1.69 6.94
N LEU A 754 19.12 2.42 5.84
CA LEU A 754 19.43 3.85 5.77
C LEU A 754 18.19 4.66 6.15
N ASP A 755 17.63 4.36 7.31
CA ASP A 755 16.49 5.08 7.85
C ASP A 755 16.91 6.46 8.39
N ILE A 756 15.93 7.32 8.69
CA ILE A 756 16.21 8.67 9.18
C ILE A 756 16.86 8.57 10.57
N GLU A 757 18.18 8.82 10.61
CA GLU A 757 18.87 9.19 11.84
C GLU A 757 18.36 10.56 12.29
N ALA A 758 17.34 10.58 13.15
CA ALA A 758 17.08 11.79 13.91
C ALA A 758 18.23 11.92 14.90
N GLU A 759 18.94 13.05 14.89
CA GLU A 759 20.26 13.30 15.51
C GLU A 759 20.44 12.88 16.98
N ASN A 760 19.41 12.38 17.69
CA ASN A 760 19.51 11.75 19.01
C ASN A 760 18.31 10.82 19.34
N ARG A 761 17.61 10.24 18.35
CA ARG A 761 16.43 9.38 18.62
C ARG A 761 16.51 8.05 17.86
N ARG A 762 16.37 6.96 18.61
CA ARG A 762 16.18 5.60 18.09
C ARG A 762 14.70 5.36 17.86
N TYR A 763 14.34 4.84 16.69
CA TYR A 763 12.97 4.46 16.37
C TYR A 763 12.89 2.93 16.34
N LEU A 764 12.09 2.35 17.24
CA LEU A 764 11.90 0.91 17.29
C LEU A 764 10.77 0.51 16.34
N HIS A 765 11.12 -0.13 15.23
CA HIS A 765 10.22 -0.60 14.19
C HIS A 765 9.58 -1.94 14.58
N PRO A 766 8.24 -2.05 14.60
CA PRO A 766 7.59 -3.30 14.89
C PRO A 766 7.58 -4.22 13.67
N CYS A 767 7.74 -5.51 13.90
CA CYS A 767 7.67 -6.57 12.90
C CYS A 767 6.92 -7.77 13.44
N MET A 768 6.40 -8.61 12.56
CA MET A 768 5.62 -9.79 12.93
C MET A 768 5.88 -10.98 12.02
N GLN A 769 5.93 -12.17 12.61
CA GLN A 769 5.90 -13.44 11.88
C GLN A 769 4.44 -13.90 11.77
N LEU A 770 3.80 -13.67 10.61
CA LEU A 770 2.42 -14.09 10.38
C LEU A 770 2.31 -15.62 10.31
N ALA A 771 3.04 -16.25 9.40
CA ALA A 771 3.08 -17.70 9.23
C ALA A 771 4.51 -18.23 9.19
N LYS A 772 4.68 -19.46 9.67
CA LYS A 772 5.93 -20.25 9.62
C LYS A 772 5.62 -21.75 9.48
N GLU A 773 4.58 -22.08 8.73
CA GLU A 773 4.11 -23.46 8.55
C GLU A 773 5.11 -24.30 7.75
N GLY A 774 5.34 -25.55 8.18
CA GLY A 774 6.22 -26.49 7.48
C GLY A 774 7.71 -26.13 7.49
N CYS A 775 8.11 -25.13 8.28
CA CYS A 775 9.51 -24.72 8.45
C CYS A 775 10.11 -25.38 9.69
N SER A 776 11.43 -25.57 9.71
CA SER A 776 12.16 -25.91 10.93
C SER A 776 12.04 -24.79 11.96
N THR A 777 12.20 -25.11 13.24
CA THR A 777 12.29 -24.10 14.31
C THR A 777 13.44 -23.12 14.11
N ASP A 778 14.48 -23.57 13.40
CA ASP A 778 15.71 -22.80 13.17
C ASP A 778 15.64 -21.91 11.91
N ASP A 779 14.64 -22.11 11.05
CA ASP A 779 14.45 -21.33 9.82
C ASP A 779 13.85 -19.95 10.10
N PHE A 780 14.16 -18.93 9.29
CA PHE A 780 13.52 -17.60 9.34
C PHE A 780 13.52 -16.92 10.71
N ASN A 781 14.54 -17.20 11.53
CA ASN A 781 14.70 -16.53 12.82
C ASN A 781 15.25 -15.11 12.62
N PHE A 782 14.88 -14.19 13.52
CA PHE A 782 15.32 -12.79 13.43
C PHE A 782 16.62 -12.61 14.21
N ALA A 783 17.65 -12.04 13.58
CA ALA A 783 18.94 -11.80 14.19
C ALA A 783 19.16 -10.30 14.43
N TYR A 784 19.31 -9.92 15.69
CA TYR A 784 19.64 -8.55 16.09
C TYR A 784 21.13 -8.48 16.42
N VAL A 785 21.94 -8.55 15.36
CA VAL A 785 23.39 -8.75 15.40
C VAL A 785 24.10 -7.67 16.22
N HIS A 786 23.62 -6.42 16.14
CA HIS A 786 24.15 -5.30 16.92
C HIS A 786 24.19 -5.57 18.43
N TRP A 787 23.20 -6.31 18.95
CA TRP A 787 23.08 -6.63 20.37
C TRP A 787 23.50 -8.05 20.72
N GLY A 788 24.07 -8.79 19.76
CA GLY A 788 24.54 -10.16 19.99
C GLY A 788 23.41 -11.14 20.33
N VAL A 789 22.20 -10.95 19.82
CA VAL A 789 21.06 -11.86 20.08
C VAL A 789 20.36 -12.26 18.79
N TYR A 790 19.79 -13.46 18.76
CA TYR A 790 18.81 -13.84 17.73
C TYR A 790 17.61 -14.53 18.38
N PHE A 791 16.45 -14.31 17.80
CA PHE A 791 15.18 -14.76 18.32
C PHE A 791 14.66 -15.92 17.50
N ARG A 792 14.35 -17.02 18.18
CA ARG A 792 13.56 -18.09 17.58
C ARG A 792 12.14 -17.57 17.35
N THR A 793 11.79 -17.33 16.09
CA THR A 793 10.47 -16.81 15.70
C THR A 793 9.46 -17.96 15.65
N GLU A 794 8.22 -17.67 16.03
CA GLU A 794 7.05 -18.54 15.83
C GLU A 794 5.98 -17.73 15.08
N SER A 795 5.02 -18.40 14.42
CA SER A 795 3.80 -17.70 13.99
C SER A 795 3.20 -16.93 15.17
N ASN A 796 2.62 -15.75 14.91
CA ASN A 796 2.06 -14.87 15.94
C ASN A 796 3.10 -14.25 16.92
N ALA A 797 4.35 -14.15 16.49
CA ALA A 797 5.39 -13.41 17.20
C ALA A 797 5.51 -11.98 16.68
N VAL A 798 5.58 -11.00 17.58
CA VAL A 798 5.87 -9.59 17.28
C VAL A 798 7.19 -9.18 17.93
N TRP A 799 8.01 -8.40 17.24
CA TRP A 799 9.23 -7.82 17.81
C TRP A 799 9.40 -6.37 17.41
N ILE A 800 10.25 -5.66 18.16
CA ILE A 800 10.63 -4.28 17.86
C ILE A 800 12.16 -4.17 17.86
N PHE A 801 12.71 -3.43 16.89
CA PHE A 801 14.14 -3.23 16.73
C PHE A 801 14.42 -1.90 16.00
N ASP A 802 15.63 -1.37 16.10
CA ASP A 802 16.08 -0.22 15.31
C ASP A 802 16.64 -0.68 13.96
N GLY A 803 16.06 -0.19 12.85
CA GLY A 803 16.47 -0.56 11.49
C GLY A 803 17.87 -0.07 11.12
N THR A 804 18.35 0.99 11.76
CA THR A 804 19.68 1.56 11.53
C THR A 804 20.80 0.72 12.14
N GLU A 805 20.47 -0.23 13.03
CA GLU A 805 21.40 -1.11 13.69
C GLU A 805 21.59 -2.44 12.91
N LEU A 806 22.71 -3.13 13.14
CA LEU A 806 23.03 -4.38 12.43
C LEU A 806 22.01 -5.47 12.73
N HIS A 807 21.32 -5.94 11.70
CA HIS A 807 20.30 -6.98 11.82
C HIS A 807 20.23 -7.86 10.55
N GLY A 808 19.48 -8.96 10.61
CA GLY A 808 19.30 -9.85 9.47
C GLY A 808 18.39 -11.04 9.79
N THR A 809 18.35 -11.99 8.85
CA THR A 809 17.59 -13.24 8.99
C THR A 809 18.57 -14.40 9.18
N VAL A 810 18.28 -15.30 10.13
CA VAL A 810 18.90 -16.64 10.14
C VAL A 810 18.28 -17.41 8.98
N MET A 811 19.11 -17.68 7.98
CA MET A 811 18.72 -18.27 6.72
C MET A 811 18.05 -19.62 6.93
N PRO A 812 16.96 -19.89 6.21
CA PRO A 812 16.33 -21.19 6.23
C PRO A 812 17.23 -22.24 5.55
N SER A 813 16.94 -23.51 5.78
CA SER A 813 17.57 -24.59 5.03
C SER A 813 17.21 -24.56 3.54
N GLN A 814 18.10 -25.13 2.74
CA GLN A 814 17.89 -25.35 1.31
C GLN A 814 16.63 -26.20 1.05
N SER A 815 16.38 -27.21 1.89
CA SER A 815 15.21 -28.08 1.82
C SER A 815 13.90 -27.34 2.10
N THR A 816 13.85 -26.48 3.12
CA THR A 816 12.69 -25.63 3.42
C THR A 816 12.34 -24.73 2.23
N MET A 817 13.35 -24.11 1.62
CA MET A 817 13.12 -23.25 0.46
C MET A 817 12.67 -24.02 -0.79
N GLN A 818 13.19 -25.22 -1.02
CA GLN A 818 12.75 -26.09 -2.11
C GLN A 818 11.30 -26.55 -1.91
N ALA A 819 10.92 -26.92 -0.68
CA ALA A 819 9.55 -27.29 -0.34
C ALA A 819 8.57 -26.13 -0.56
N ALA A 820 8.93 -24.92 -0.12
CA ALA A 820 8.12 -23.72 -0.34
C ALA A 820 7.95 -23.40 -1.84
N GLN A 821 9.00 -23.57 -2.64
CA GLN A 821 8.94 -23.40 -4.10
C GLN A 821 8.05 -24.46 -4.77
N ALA A 822 8.16 -25.72 -4.36
CA ALA A 822 7.32 -26.80 -4.86
C ALA A 822 5.84 -26.55 -4.54
N SER A 823 5.50 -26.10 -3.33
CA SER A 823 4.13 -25.72 -2.96
C SER A 823 3.61 -24.53 -3.78
N LYS A 824 4.46 -23.51 -4.04
CA LYS A 824 4.10 -22.41 -4.96
C LYS A 824 3.86 -22.91 -6.39
N GLN A 825 4.67 -23.84 -6.88
CA GLN A 825 4.49 -24.45 -8.20
C GLN A 825 3.24 -25.30 -8.28
N LEU A 826 2.88 -26.07 -7.25
CA LEU A 826 1.62 -26.83 -7.20
C LEU A 826 0.40 -25.92 -7.20
N ARG A 827 0.43 -24.83 -6.40
CA ARG A 827 -0.63 -23.80 -6.41
C ARG A 827 -0.79 -23.13 -7.77
N ARG A 828 0.29 -22.98 -8.54
CA ARG A 828 0.26 -22.43 -9.91
C ARG A 828 -0.08 -23.50 -10.97
N GLY A 829 0.34 -24.75 -10.75
CA GLY A 829 0.27 -25.90 -11.65
C GLY A 829 -0.97 -26.77 -11.51
N GLY A 830 -1.86 -26.47 -10.55
CA GLY A 830 -3.26 -26.89 -10.58
C GLY A 830 -4.02 -26.46 -11.85
N LYS A 831 -3.42 -25.58 -12.66
CA LYS A 831 -3.66 -25.51 -14.12
C LYS A 831 -3.13 -26.80 -14.77
N ARG A 832 -4.01 -27.81 -14.82
CA ARG A 832 -3.79 -29.15 -15.33
C ARG A 832 -2.91 -29.17 -16.60
N ILE A 833 -1.73 -29.77 -16.49
CA ILE A 833 -1.04 -30.36 -17.64
C ILE A 833 -1.94 -31.49 -18.13
N THR A 834 -2.73 -31.26 -19.16
CA THR A 834 -3.27 -32.36 -19.95
C THR A 834 -2.10 -33.09 -20.61
N PRO A 835 -1.92 -34.40 -20.40
CA PRO A 835 -0.93 -35.16 -21.13
C PRO A 835 -1.43 -35.28 -22.57
N SER A 836 -0.96 -34.40 -23.46
CA SER A 836 -1.17 -34.56 -24.89
C SER A 836 -0.29 -35.70 -25.40
N ALA A 837 -0.85 -36.90 -25.40
CA ALA A 837 -0.42 -37.98 -26.27
C ALA A 837 -0.53 -37.54 -27.74
N ASN A 838 0.58 -37.69 -28.48
CA ASN A 838 0.75 -37.82 -29.93
C ASN A 838 -0.43 -37.51 -30.88
N THR A 839 -0.16 -36.72 -31.94
CA THR A 839 0.03 -37.26 -33.31
C THR A 839 0.38 -36.17 -34.34
N ASN A 840 1.41 -36.44 -35.14
CA ASN A 840 1.66 -36.09 -36.54
C ASN A 840 1.16 -34.74 -37.10
N GLY A 841 2.11 -33.91 -37.53
CA GLY A 841 1.84 -32.75 -38.39
C GLY A 841 3.10 -32.11 -38.93
N ALA A 842 3.76 -32.76 -39.89
CA ALA A 842 4.80 -32.15 -40.71
C ALA A 842 4.24 -31.00 -41.56
N SER A 843 4.84 -29.81 -41.54
CA SER A 843 5.02 -29.01 -42.76
C SER A 843 5.94 -27.79 -42.60
N ALA A 844 6.77 -27.62 -43.63
CA ALA A 844 7.22 -26.37 -44.22
C ALA A 844 8.24 -25.48 -43.47
N ARG A 845 9.51 -25.87 -43.66
CA ARG A 845 10.66 -24.98 -43.86
C ARG A 845 10.33 -23.80 -44.79
N ARG A 846 10.69 -22.57 -44.39
CA ARG A 846 11.17 -21.53 -45.31
C ARG A 846 12.50 -20.99 -44.82
N GLY A 847 13.52 -21.23 -45.63
CA GLY A 847 14.88 -20.81 -45.38
C GLY A 847 15.11 -19.35 -45.75
N THR A 848 16.04 -18.74 -45.01
CA THR A 848 16.81 -17.59 -45.47
C THR A 848 18.27 -18.04 -45.61
N THR A 849 18.74 -17.91 -46.83
CA THR A 849 20.05 -18.28 -47.36
C THR A 849 21.18 -17.43 -46.78
N SER A 850 22.22 -18.08 -46.24
CA SER A 850 23.57 -17.51 -46.16
C SER A 850 24.52 -18.35 -47.01
N ARG A 851 24.95 -17.80 -48.15
CA ARG A 851 26.27 -18.07 -48.74
C ARG A 851 27.31 -17.65 -47.70
N GLY A 852 28.35 -18.39 -47.33
CA GLY A 852 29.12 -19.39 -48.04
C GLY A 852 30.58 -18.95 -47.91
N ASN A 853 31.38 -19.68 -47.12
CA ASN A 853 32.77 -19.94 -47.45
C ASN A 853 33.27 -21.15 -46.66
N ASN A 854 33.62 -22.17 -47.43
CA ASN A 854 34.29 -23.39 -47.03
C ASN A 854 35.77 -23.09 -46.76
N ASP A 855 36.34 -23.78 -45.78
CA ASP A 855 37.49 -24.70 -45.94
C ASP A 855 38.05 -25.08 -44.55
N SER A 856 38.66 -26.23 -44.29
CA SER A 856 38.43 -27.64 -44.62
C SER A 856 39.59 -28.41 -43.94
N ARG A 857 39.29 -29.42 -43.09
CA ARG A 857 40.08 -30.63 -42.71
C ARG A 857 39.59 -31.15 -41.34
N ALA A 858 38.86 -32.27 -41.23
CA ALA A 858 39.28 -33.68 -41.31
C ALA A 858 40.36 -34.04 -40.25
N ASN A 859 40.25 -35.05 -39.37
CA ASN A 859 39.54 -36.34 -39.46
C ASN A 859 39.56 -37.10 -38.11
N ARG A 860 38.63 -38.06 -37.95
CA ARG A 860 38.64 -39.33 -37.18
C ARG A 860 38.34 -39.40 -35.66
N ILE A 861 37.13 -39.91 -35.37
CA ILE A 861 36.78 -41.23 -34.77
C ILE A 861 37.71 -41.79 -33.68
N HIS A 862 37.20 -41.92 -32.44
CA HIS A 862 37.01 -43.24 -31.79
C HIS A 862 36.08 -43.17 -30.57
N ASP A 863 35.15 -44.12 -30.50
CA ASP A 863 34.41 -44.57 -29.32
C ASP A 863 35.34 -45.01 -28.18
N GLN A 864 34.92 -44.83 -26.92
CA GLN A 864 34.58 -45.91 -25.96
C GLN A 864 34.72 -45.46 -24.49
N HIS A 865 33.63 -45.72 -23.76
CA HIS A 865 33.49 -46.16 -22.36
C HIS A 865 34.25 -45.49 -21.20
N GLY A 866 33.43 -45.14 -20.19
CA GLY A 866 33.79 -44.78 -18.82
C GLY A 866 32.57 -44.19 -18.13
#